data_AF-I3YR57-F1
#
_entry.id   AF-I3YR57-F1
#
_cell.length_a   1.000
_cell.length_b   1.000
_cell.length_c   1.000
_cell.angle_alpha   90.00
_cell.angle_beta   90.00
_cell.angle_gamma   90.00
#
_symmetry.space_group_name_H-M   'P 1'
#
loop_
_entity.id
_entity.type
_entity.pdbx_description
1 polymer ?
#
loop_
_entity_poly.entity_id
_entity_poly.type
_entity_poly.pdbx_seq_one_letter_code
_entity_poly.pdbx_strand_id
1 'polypeptide(L)'
;MHKVKASQPVFSTAMTLPAGVRNLYVQTTLPDGTVSVSMQPVSAALNVAGAVMKSAEAHKIRTSAATRSESSSMPDYPTLPVKTESDFAEGAVIRQTPAGNIDLGAIWIAKPYAAAAEYYIPAGAEITGNINLNGKFSPHSAPVLYVAGKLTLNASVTIGQATLAVLPGGEVYIREAKANLQQNAVYPAIYVFEGGTFTTDQTSFSCKTIVNEGTFVVNGLFNVNTSCEFYNGASAALQAGEVEVTNKAKLYNDGKVESADFRLNTYAELHNCENGTVAIDGTFYVTNYSVTYQKGVATMDKLEARGGGTLYVNCYTAADDVIAEGAKFYIASGSGLDAGTVYFNSNTELYAAAGSIFSMNEYNASRSGGNVRIVSQAQADQPMAVVVIREKGVSSRYYGTKFEGLMEVVYDNAADAKYVIDAGSLIGGAVMRDKQTVVIAESKCNGGKEPVTPDPEPEPEIIEVIGAPYTYCFEDGWPWIGDYDMNDVVVVTGIDRLVNKESGKVGSIRINWELKAAGAAHLNAFAVQLDKVAASQVASVETTNTAFGKGAFAGPGLESGNEYAVIPLFNTAQEILGEGTYINTSKGTAPVPTVKHTTTVTFTRPVDAAAVLESAVNAFIVVNSKSSGVFSRDTEVHMPTYKPTGFAVVSGNTFAEAEPYKYFVSKGTGMKDNYMMWALMISGEFRYPAERKDIRTAYTYFNAWAASGGAQHVDWYEDEADEDMLY
;
A
#
# COMPACT_ATOMS: atom_id res chain seq x y z
N MET A 1 20.22 -24.46 -42.40
CA MET A 1 18.92 -23.91 -41.95
C MET A 1 18.82 -22.46 -42.42
N HIS A 2 17.80 -22.13 -43.19
CA HIS A 2 17.51 -20.75 -43.60
C HIS A 2 17.05 -19.92 -42.40
N LYS A 3 17.75 -18.82 -42.10
CA LYS A 3 17.23 -17.77 -41.22
C LYS A 3 16.17 -16.99 -42.01
N VAL A 4 14.90 -17.25 -41.73
CA VAL A 4 13.81 -16.37 -42.17
C VAL A 4 13.94 -15.07 -41.37
N LYS A 5 14.28 -13.96 -42.03
CA LYS A 5 14.09 -12.62 -41.45
C LYS A 5 12.59 -12.35 -41.44
N ALA A 6 12.02 -12.08 -40.27
CA ALA A 6 10.66 -11.55 -40.17
C ALA A 6 10.58 -10.22 -40.95
N SER A 7 9.68 -10.12 -41.92
CA SER A 7 9.38 -8.84 -42.58
C SER A 7 8.66 -7.94 -41.57
N GLN A 8 9.27 -6.82 -41.19
CA GLN A 8 8.58 -5.80 -40.41
C GLN A 8 7.48 -5.16 -41.28
N PRO A 9 6.23 -5.04 -40.80
CA PRO A 9 5.22 -4.25 -41.49
C PRO A 9 5.60 -2.77 -41.41
N VAL A 10 5.80 -2.14 -42.57
CA VAL A 10 6.01 -0.68 -42.67
C VAL A 10 4.65 -0.03 -42.88
N PHE A 11 4.13 0.65 -41.85
CA PHE A 11 2.96 1.51 -42.00
C PHE A 11 3.42 2.87 -42.52
N SER A 12 2.81 3.34 -43.61
CA SER A 12 3.05 4.68 -44.16
C SER A 12 1.73 5.42 -44.28
N THR A 13 1.72 6.70 -43.95
CA THR A 13 0.56 7.58 -44.07
C THR A 13 1.01 8.95 -44.56
N ALA A 14 0.17 9.62 -45.35
CA ALA A 14 0.40 10.98 -45.81
C ALA A 14 -0.58 11.91 -45.08
N MET A 15 -0.09 13.05 -44.60
CA MET A 15 -0.92 14.05 -43.91
C MET A 15 -0.68 15.44 -44.49
N THR A 16 -1.72 16.27 -44.54
CA THR A 16 -1.62 17.69 -44.89
C THR A 16 -1.67 18.52 -43.62
N LEU A 17 -0.72 19.44 -43.44
CA LEU A 17 -0.57 20.25 -42.24
C LEU A 17 -0.89 21.73 -42.54
N PRO A 18 -1.50 22.47 -41.60
CA PRO A 18 -1.64 23.92 -41.70
C PRO A 18 -0.26 24.62 -41.79
N ALA A 19 -0.20 25.72 -42.53
CA ALA A 19 1.02 26.53 -42.63
C ALA A 19 1.43 27.07 -41.24
N GLY A 20 2.65 26.75 -40.81
CA GLY A 20 3.23 27.23 -39.54
C GLY A 20 3.53 26.16 -38.49
N VAL A 21 3.09 24.91 -38.67
CA VAL A 21 3.44 23.78 -37.78
C VAL A 21 4.93 23.46 -37.92
N ARG A 22 5.66 23.40 -36.80
CA ARG A 22 7.11 23.15 -36.77
C ARG A 22 7.50 21.74 -36.33
N ASN A 23 6.71 21.12 -35.46
CA ASN A 23 6.95 19.79 -34.91
C ASN A 23 5.68 18.93 -34.95
N LEU A 24 5.87 17.62 -35.07
CA LEU A 24 4.87 16.58 -34.97
C LEU A 24 5.16 15.70 -33.75
N TYR A 25 4.13 15.33 -33.01
CA TYR A 25 4.23 14.34 -31.95
C TYR A 25 3.65 13.02 -32.45
N VAL A 26 4.49 11.98 -32.47
CA VAL A 26 4.09 10.65 -32.90
C VAL A 26 3.99 9.77 -31.67
N GLN A 27 2.75 9.42 -31.33
CA GLN A 27 2.43 8.50 -30.25
C GLN A 27 2.33 7.08 -30.81
N THR A 28 3.13 6.15 -30.28
CA THR A 28 3.02 4.72 -30.55
C THR A 28 2.44 4.04 -29.32
N THR A 29 1.30 3.36 -29.49
CA THR A 29 0.70 2.51 -28.45
C THR A 29 1.00 1.06 -28.79
N LEU A 30 1.67 0.36 -27.89
CA LEU A 30 1.96 -1.06 -28.02
C LEU A 30 0.74 -1.92 -27.60
N PRO A 31 0.64 -3.19 -28.02
CA PRO A 31 -0.49 -4.06 -27.68
C PRO A 31 -0.70 -4.30 -26.17
N ASP A 32 0.32 -4.06 -25.35
CA ASP A 32 0.28 -4.13 -23.89
C ASP A 32 -0.24 -2.83 -23.22
N GLY A 33 -0.65 -1.84 -24.03
CA GLY A 33 -1.14 -0.55 -23.56
C GLY A 33 -0.04 0.49 -23.30
N THR A 34 1.24 0.13 -23.42
CA THR A 34 2.35 1.06 -23.21
C THR A 34 2.39 2.12 -24.30
N VAL A 35 2.52 3.39 -23.90
CA VAL A 35 2.52 4.54 -24.81
C VAL A 35 3.90 5.17 -24.86
N SER A 36 4.47 5.34 -26.06
CA SER A 36 5.67 6.15 -26.28
C SER A 36 5.35 7.33 -27.18
N VAL A 37 5.86 8.52 -26.86
CA VAL A 37 5.66 9.74 -27.66
C VAL A 37 7.02 10.25 -28.11
N SER A 38 7.19 10.45 -29.41
CA SER A 38 8.38 11.09 -29.97
C SER A 38 8.02 12.41 -30.66
N MET A 39 8.80 13.45 -30.40
CA MET A 39 8.66 14.74 -31.09
C MET A 39 9.62 14.76 -32.29
N GLN A 40 9.10 15.08 -33.47
CA GLN A 40 9.86 15.11 -34.71
C GLN A 40 9.64 16.44 -35.45
N PRO A 41 10.67 17.06 -36.04
CA PRO A 41 10.49 18.26 -36.85
C PRO A 41 9.72 17.94 -38.14
N VAL A 42 8.90 18.88 -38.61
CA VAL A 42 8.16 18.72 -39.87
C VAL A 42 9.13 18.68 -41.06
N SER A 43 9.06 17.63 -41.87
CA SER A 43 9.87 17.43 -43.09
C SER A 43 9.01 16.82 -44.20
N ALA A 44 9.51 16.88 -45.46
CA ALA A 44 8.82 16.29 -46.61
C ALA A 44 8.69 14.76 -46.54
N ALA A 45 9.55 14.10 -45.76
CA ALA A 45 9.48 12.69 -45.43
C ALA A 45 10.07 12.47 -44.03
N LEU A 46 9.33 11.77 -43.16
CA LEU A 46 9.71 11.51 -41.78
C LEU A 46 9.71 9.99 -41.53
N ASN A 47 10.87 9.45 -41.14
CA ASN A 47 11.00 8.06 -40.70
C ASN A 47 11.06 8.02 -39.18
N VAL A 48 10.03 7.43 -38.56
CA VAL A 48 9.99 7.21 -37.11
C VAL A 48 10.19 5.73 -36.84
N ALA A 49 11.24 5.38 -36.07
CA ALA A 49 11.48 4.00 -35.68
C ALA A 49 10.34 3.54 -34.75
N GLY A 50 9.62 2.49 -35.12
CA GLY A 50 8.62 1.87 -34.25
C GLY A 50 9.29 1.24 -33.03
N ALA A 51 8.64 1.33 -31.86
CA ALA A 51 9.08 0.59 -30.68
C ALA A 51 9.05 -0.92 -30.99
N VAL A 52 10.18 -1.61 -30.79
CA VAL A 52 10.31 -3.04 -31.05
C VAL A 52 9.98 -3.81 -29.77
N MET A 53 9.08 -4.80 -29.85
CA MET A 53 8.89 -5.76 -28.76
C MET A 53 10.22 -6.50 -28.55
N LYS A 54 10.85 -6.32 -27.38
CA LYS A 54 11.87 -7.25 -26.91
C LYS A 54 11.21 -8.60 -26.66
N SER A 55 11.91 -9.69 -26.98
CA SER A 55 11.53 -11.05 -26.59
C SER A 55 11.19 -11.08 -25.10
N ALA A 56 10.15 -11.83 -24.74
CA ALA A 56 9.57 -11.93 -23.39
C ALA A 56 10.62 -11.72 -22.29
N GLU A 57 10.62 -10.51 -21.72
CA GLU A 57 11.39 -10.19 -20.54
C GLU A 57 10.74 -10.92 -19.36
N ALA A 58 11.56 -11.58 -18.55
CA ALA A 58 11.18 -12.05 -17.21
C ALA A 58 10.47 -10.93 -16.45
N HIS A 59 9.57 -11.32 -15.54
CA HIS A 59 8.72 -10.42 -14.75
C HIS A 59 9.45 -9.12 -14.34
N LYS A 60 9.04 -7.99 -14.95
CA LYS A 60 9.56 -6.67 -14.58
C LYS A 60 8.98 -6.25 -13.23
N ILE A 61 9.70 -6.60 -12.18
CA ILE A 61 9.59 -5.92 -10.89
C ILE A 61 10.00 -4.46 -11.14
N ARG A 62 9.13 -3.51 -10.75
CA ARG A 62 9.42 -2.09 -10.80
C ARG A 62 10.64 -1.80 -9.92
N THR A 63 11.82 -1.68 -10.50
CA THR A 63 12.95 -1.04 -9.83
C THR A 63 12.69 0.46 -9.83
N SER A 64 12.11 0.95 -8.74
CA SER A 64 12.22 2.36 -8.38
C SER A 64 13.70 2.75 -8.42
N ALA A 65 14.01 3.94 -8.95
CA ALA A 65 15.37 4.47 -8.95
C ALA A 65 15.89 4.45 -7.51
N ALA A 66 16.70 3.44 -7.17
CA ALA A 66 17.18 3.25 -5.82
C ALA A 66 18.08 4.43 -5.48
N THR A 67 17.67 5.23 -4.51
CA THR A 67 18.58 6.09 -3.76
C THR A 67 19.70 5.18 -3.23
N ARG A 68 20.94 5.42 -3.67
CA ARG A 68 22.12 4.67 -3.24
C ARG A 68 22.22 4.72 -1.73
N SER A 69 22.57 3.60 -1.10
CA SER A 69 22.82 3.56 0.35
C SER A 69 24.07 4.38 0.65
N GLU A 70 24.00 5.31 1.61
CA GLU A 70 25.18 6.06 2.08
C GLU A 70 26.21 5.16 2.79
N SER A 71 25.81 3.96 3.23
CA SER A 71 26.70 2.96 3.82
C SER A 71 26.66 1.66 3.00
N SER A 72 27.74 1.37 2.29
CA SER A 72 28.01 0.05 1.68
C SER A 72 28.92 -0.77 2.59
N SER A 73 28.72 -2.08 2.58
CA SER A 73 29.55 -3.06 3.27
C SER A 73 30.72 -3.58 2.43
N MET A 74 30.94 -2.98 1.27
CA MET A 74 32.16 -3.17 0.48
C MET A 74 33.38 -2.89 1.36
N PRO A 75 34.30 -3.86 1.56
CA PRO A 75 35.46 -3.63 2.39
C PRO A 75 36.46 -2.72 1.67
N ASP A 76 37.39 -2.12 2.41
CA ASP A 76 38.48 -1.34 1.82
C ASP A 76 39.28 -2.21 0.84
N TYR A 77 39.56 -1.68 -0.34
CA TYR A 77 40.36 -2.34 -1.38
C TYR A 77 41.48 -1.42 -1.89
N PRO A 78 42.54 -1.98 -2.51
CA PRO A 78 43.67 -1.19 -3.01
C PRO A 78 43.24 -0.14 -4.03
N THR A 79 43.68 1.11 -3.86
CA THR A 79 43.44 2.22 -4.78
C THR A 79 44.68 2.57 -5.58
N LEU A 80 44.52 3.07 -6.81
CA LEU A 80 45.60 3.68 -7.59
C LEU A 80 45.33 5.18 -7.83
N PRO A 81 46.37 6.02 -7.86
CA PRO A 81 46.22 7.41 -8.27
C PRO A 81 45.94 7.48 -9.79
N VAL A 82 45.02 8.35 -10.18
CA VAL A 82 44.83 8.71 -11.60
C VAL A 82 46.08 9.47 -12.07
N LYS A 83 46.56 9.15 -13.28
CA LYS A 83 47.74 9.75 -13.89
C LYS A 83 47.42 10.37 -15.25
N THR A 84 48.20 11.37 -15.63
CA THR A 84 48.15 12.08 -16.90
C THR A 84 49.49 11.96 -17.62
N GLU A 85 49.53 12.24 -18.91
CA GLU A 85 50.76 12.13 -19.70
C GLU A 85 51.93 12.95 -19.13
N SER A 86 51.66 14.13 -18.57
CA SER A 86 52.68 15.01 -17.97
C SER A 86 53.38 14.42 -16.75
N ASP A 87 52.85 13.34 -16.17
CA ASP A 87 53.46 12.66 -15.03
C ASP A 87 54.62 11.73 -15.43
N PHE A 88 54.86 11.55 -16.74
CA PHE A 88 55.81 10.57 -17.27
C PHE A 88 56.93 11.22 -18.08
N ALA A 89 58.14 10.68 -17.94
CA ALA A 89 59.24 11.01 -18.84
C ALA A 89 58.99 10.44 -20.23
N GLU A 90 59.48 11.09 -21.29
CA GLU A 90 59.21 10.69 -22.69
C GLU A 90 59.55 9.22 -22.99
N GLY A 91 60.61 8.67 -22.39
CA GLY A 91 60.99 7.25 -22.53
C GLY A 91 60.03 6.24 -21.87
N ALA A 92 59.08 6.69 -21.06
CA ALA A 92 58.04 5.89 -20.43
C ALA A 92 56.66 6.03 -21.11
N VAL A 93 56.54 6.90 -22.12
CA VAL A 93 55.31 7.12 -22.88
C VAL A 93 55.32 6.26 -24.15
N ILE A 94 54.30 5.42 -24.33
CA ILE A 94 54.17 4.48 -25.44
C ILE A 94 53.12 5.01 -26.42
N ARG A 95 53.55 5.78 -27.42
CA ARG A 95 52.67 6.44 -28.41
C ARG A 95 52.35 5.59 -29.64
N GLN A 96 53.15 4.56 -29.89
CA GLN A 96 53.04 3.71 -31.06
C GLN A 96 53.42 2.27 -30.69
N THR A 97 52.92 1.31 -31.47
CA THR A 97 53.20 -0.11 -31.26
C THR A 97 54.71 -0.37 -31.29
N PRO A 98 55.30 -0.96 -30.23
CA PRO A 98 56.73 -1.28 -30.21
C PRO A 98 57.09 -2.24 -31.36
N ALA A 99 58.29 -2.10 -31.93
CA ALA A 99 58.74 -2.94 -33.05
C ALA A 99 58.96 -4.42 -32.66
N GLY A 100 59.14 -4.69 -31.36
CA GLY A 100 59.20 -6.02 -30.78
C GLY A 100 58.79 -5.96 -29.31
N ASN A 101 58.64 -7.12 -28.67
CA ASN A 101 58.23 -7.21 -27.26
C ASN A 101 59.13 -6.36 -26.36
N ILE A 102 58.53 -5.47 -25.59
CA ILE A 102 59.21 -4.71 -24.54
C ILE A 102 58.89 -5.27 -23.16
N ASP A 103 59.93 -5.49 -22.37
CA ASP A 103 59.85 -5.91 -20.97
C ASP A 103 59.78 -4.67 -20.06
N LEU A 104 58.57 -4.35 -19.57
CA LEU A 104 58.39 -3.19 -18.72
C LEU A 104 59.27 -3.30 -17.45
N GLY A 105 60.01 -2.24 -17.15
CA GLY A 105 60.87 -2.13 -15.96
C GLY A 105 62.25 -2.76 -16.10
N ALA A 106 62.55 -3.40 -17.24
CA ALA A 106 63.84 -4.04 -17.48
C ALA A 106 64.91 -3.05 -17.94
N ILE A 107 66.15 -3.24 -17.46
CA ILE A 107 67.33 -2.48 -17.88
C ILE A 107 67.65 -2.65 -19.37
N TRP A 108 67.21 -3.76 -19.98
CA TRP A 108 67.41 -4.08 -21.41
C TRP A 108 66.21 -3.69 -22.28
N ILE A 109 65.24 -2.94 -21.77
CA ILE A 109 64.10 -2.47 -22.56
C ILE A 109 64.59 -1.78 -23.85
N ALA A 110 63.97 -2.11 -24.98
CA ALA A 110 64.42 -1.63 -26.28
C ALA A 110 64.23 -0.11 -26.42
N LYS A 111 65.23 0.59 -26.97
CA LYS A 111 65.10 2.02 -27.32
C LYS A 111 63.98 2.22 -28.36
N PRO A 112 63.23 3.34 -28.32
CA PRO A 112 63.48 4.56 -27.53
C PRO A 112 62.99 4.53 -26.07
N TYR A 113 62.40 3.42 -25.62
CA TYR A 113 61.88 3.32 -24.26
C TYR A 113 63.01 3.23 -23.21
N ALA A 114 62.72 3.68 -22.00
CA ALA A 114 63.65 3.67 -20.88
C ALA A 114 63.10 2.82 -19.72
N ALA A 115 64.00 2.25 -18.92
CA ALA A 115 63.60 1.50 -17.72
C ALA A 115 62.98 2.46 -16.70
N ALA A 116 61.66 2.34 -16.51
CA ALA A 116 60.87 3.11 -15.56
C ALA A 116 59.99 2.20 -14.69
N ALA A 117 59.55 2.73 -13.55
CA ALA A 117 58.60 2.08 -12.65
C ALA A 117 57.15 2.22 -13.12
N GLU A 118 56.84 3.26 -13.88
CA GLU A 118 55.50 3.54 -14.39
C GLU A 118 55.61 3.88 -15.89
N TYR A 119 54.64 3.43 -16.69
CA TYR A 119 54.53 3.67 -18.13
C TYR A 119 53.13 4.17 -18.48
N TYR A 120 53.01 4.87 -19.61
CA TYR A 120 51.75 5.51 -20.02
C TYR A 120 51.47 5.32 -21.51
N ILE A 121 50.25 4.90 -21.86
CA ILE A 121 49.71 4.96 -23.22
C ILE A 121 48.72 6.13 -23.29
N PRO A 122 49.01 7.19 -24.06
CA PRO A 122 48.21 8.40 -24.07
C PRO A 122 46.90 8.25 -24.85
N ALA A 123 45.94 9.13 -24.54
CA ALA A 123 44.68 9.22 -25.28
C ALA A 123 44.95 9.43 -26.78
N GLY A 124 44.21 8.69 -27.62
CA GLY A 124 44.38 8.70 -29.07
C GLY A 124 45.51 7.80 -29.61
N ALA A 125 46.37 7.23 -28.75
CA ALA A 125 47.33 6.21 -29.19
C ALA A 125 46.65 4.83 -29.27
N GLU A 126 46.94 4.07 -30.34
CA GLU A 126 46.49 2.69 -30.51
C GLU A 126 47.68 1.73 -30.57
N ILE A 127 47.77 0.84 -29.59
CA ILE A 127 48.88 -0.10 -29.41
C ILE A 127 48.37 -1.53 -29.61
N THR A 128 48.99 -2.29 -30.51
CA THR A 128 48.62 -3.69 -30.76
C THR A 128 49.80 -4.63 -30.54
N GLY A 129 49.78 -5.39 -29.45
CA GLY A 129 50.81 -6.37 -29.09
C GLY A 129 52.09 -5.75 -28.51
N ASN A 130 53.14 -6.57 -28.47
CA ASN A 130 54.51 -6.17 -28.16
C ASN A 130 54.77 -5.54 -26.78
N ILE A 131 53.90 -5.77 -25.80
CA ILE A 131 54.11 -5.34 -24.40
C ILE A 131 54.06 -6.56 -23.48
N ASN A 132 55.11 -6.78 -22.69
CA ASN A 132 55.18 -7.84 -21.70
C ASN A 132 54.81 -7.33 -20.29
N LEU A 133 53.72 -7.86 -19.74
CA LEU A 133 53.17 -7.52 -18.41
C LEU A 133 53.66 -8.46 -17.29
N ASN A 134 54.74 -9.23 -17.49
CA ASN A 134 55.22 -10.13 -16.45
C ASN A 134 55.75 -9.38 -15.22
N GLY A 135 56.49 -8.27 -15.36
CA GLY A 135 57.00 -7.50 -14.22
C GLY A 135 57.76 -8.36 -13.20
N LYS A 136 59.05 -8.61 -13.45
CA LYS A 136 60.02 -9.22 -12.50
C LYS A 136 61.45 -8.76 -12.80
N PHE A 137 61.59 -7.63 -13.47
CA PHE A 137 62.83 -7.21 -14.08
C PHE A 137 63.54 -6.16 -13.23
N SER A 138 64.86 -6.06 -13.34
CA SER A 138 65.65 -5.02 -12.68
C SER A 138 65.83 -3.84 -13.64
N PRO A 139 65.78 -2.58 -13.18
CA PRO A 139 65.67 -2.14 -11.78
C PRO A 139 64.25 -2.07 -11.20
N HIS A 140 63.20 -2.21 -12.01
CA HIS A 140 61.81 -2.05 -11.55
C HIS A 140 61.00 -3.35 -11.68
N SER A 141 60.88 -4.10 -10.58
CA SER A 141 60.32 -5.45 -10.61
C SER A 141 58.80 -5.54 -10.56
N ALA A 142 58.09 -4.42 -10.34
CA ALA A 142 56.62 -4.36 -10.31
C ALA A 142 56.12 -3.08 -11.02
N PRO A 143 56.31 -2.97 -12.35
CA PRO A 143 55.96 -1.77 -13.08
C PRO A 143 54.44 -1.59 -13.21
N VAL A 144 53.97 -0.34 -13.29
CA VAL A 144 52.57 -0.02 -13.58
C VAL A 144 52.44 0.51 -15.00
N LEU A 145 51.52 -0.05 -15.80
CA LEU A 145 51.16 0.48 -17.12
C LEU A 145 49.80 1.15 -17.05
N TYR A 146 49.77 2.47 -17.21
CA TYR A 146 48.55 3.26 -17.31
C TYR A 146 48.13 3.40 -18.78
N VAL A 147 46.84 3.19 -19.08
CA VAL A 147 46.31 3.21 -20.44
C VAL A 147 45.13 4.18 -20.53
N ALA A 148 45.36 5.36 -21.13
CA ALA A 148 44.31 6.31 -21.50
C ALA A 148 43.93 6.23 -23.00
N GLY A 149 44.78 5.61 -23.83
CA GLY A 149 44.49 5.26 -25.22
C GLY A 149 43.92 3.85 -25.36
N LYS A 150 44.32 3.15 -26.42
CA LYS A 150 43.89 1.79 -26.71
C LYS A 150 45.05 0.80 -26.68
N LEU A 151 44.89 -0.31 -25.97
CA LEU A 151 45.83 -1.43 -25.95
C LEU A 151 45.15 -2.74 -26.34
N THR A 152 45.63 -3.40 -27.38
CA THR A 152 45.12 -4.69 -27.85
C THR A 152 46.22 -5.74 -27.78
N LEU A 153 46.08 -6.72 -26.89
CA LEU A 153 46.96 -7.88 -26.78
C LEU A 153 46.21 -9.15 -27.21
N ASN A 154 46.24 -9.46 -28.51
CA ASN A 154 45.52 -10.59 -29.09
C ASN A 154 46.22 -11.95 -28.84
N ALA A 155 46.54 -12.22 -27.57
CA ALA A 155 47.23 -13.41 -27.11
C ALA A 155 46.80 -13.79 -25.69
N SER A 156 47.24 -14.96 -25.23
CA SER A 156 47.19 -15.31 -23.81
C SER A 156 48.29 -14.54 -23.09
N VAL A 157 47.92 -13.65 -22.16
CA VAL A 157 48.85 -12.77 -21.46
C VAL A 157 48.76 -13.03 -19.96
N THR A 158 49.89 -13.40 -19.37
CA THR A 158 50.04 -13.43 -17.91
C THR A 158 50.53 -12.07 -17.44
N ILE A 159 49.68 -11.39 -16.69
CA ILE A 159 50.04 -10.25 -15.87
C ILE A 159 50.76 -10.85 -14.65
N GLY A 160 52.08 -10.68 -14.59
CA GLY A 160 52.91 -11.12 -13.45
C GLY A 160 52.99 -10.02 -12.40
N GLN A 161 54.12 -9.63 -11.82
CA GLN A 161 54.10 -8.54 -10.82
C GLN A 161 53.84 -7.13 -11.36
N ALA A 162 53.59 -6.96 -12.66
CA ALA A 162 53.12 -5.68 -13.18
C ALA A 162 51.65 -5.42 -12.78
N THR A 163 51.26 -4.15 -12.81
CA THR A 163 49.87 -3.70 -12.73
C THR A 163 49.44 -3.09 -14.05
N LEU A 164 48.27 -3.48 -14.54
CA LEU A 164 47.62 -2.87 -15.69
C LEU A 164 46.50 -1.95 -15.23
N ALA A 165 46.66 -0.65 -15.47
CA ALA A 165 45.73 0.39 -15.03
C ALA A 165 45.01 1.02 -16.23
N VAL A 166 43.71 0.81 -16.37
CA VAL A 166 42.89 1.36 -17.46
C VAL A 166 42.26 2.66 -17.01
N LEU A 167 42.75 3.78 -17.52
CA LEU A 167 42.32 5.13 -17.14
C LEU A 167 40.97 5.50 -17.78
N PRO A 168 40.32 6.60 -17.35
CA PRO A 168 39.10 7.10 -17.97
C PRO A 168 39.28 7.31 -19.48
N GLY A 169 38.37 6.77 -20.30
CA GLY A 169 38.44 6.79 -21.76
C GLY A 169 39.41 5.78 -22.39
N GLY A 170 40.21 5.08 -21.58
CA GLY A 170 41.11 4.03 -22.03
C GLY A 170 40.37 2.73 -22.36
N GLU A 171 40.83 2.05 -23.41
CA GLU A 171 40.30 0.76 -23.87
C GLU A 171 41.40 -0.29 -23.88
N VAL A 172 41.19 -1.38 -23.16
CA VAL A 172 42.12 -2.52 -23.17
C VAL A 172 41.40 -3.78 -23.62
N TYR A 173 41.98 -4.49 -24.57
CA TYR A 173 41.60 -5.85 -24.94
C TYR A 173 42.77 -6.82 -24.73
N ILE A 174 42.52 -7.92 -24.03
CA ILE A 174 43.44 -9.06 -23.94
C ILE A 174 42.66 -10.31 -24.32
N ARG A 175 43.13 -11.15 -25.24
CA ARG A 175 42.36 -12.34 -25.64
C ARG A 175 42.11 -13.29 -24.46
N GLU A 176 43.16 -13.63 -23.71
CA GLU A 176 43.03 -14.39 -22.46
C GLU A 176 43.92 -13.74 -21.40
N ALA A 177 43.29 -13.18 -20.36
CA ALA A 177 43.99 -12.49 -19.28
C ALA A 177 44.22 -13.44 -18.09
N LYS A 178 45.49 -13.63 -17.71
CA LYS A 178 45.88 -14.43 -16.53
C LYS A 178 46.59 -13.57 -15.51
N ALA A 179 46.39 -13.89 -14.23
CA ALA A 179 47.16 -13.27 -13.15
C ALA A 179 47.39 -14.30 -12.04
N ASN A 180 48.65 -14.60 -11.71
CA ASN A 180 48.98 -15.68 -10.76
C ASN A 180 50.28 -15.47 -9.95
N LEU A 181 50.97 -14.34 -10.10
CA LEU A 181 52.28 -14.08 -9.47
C LEU A 181 52.24 -12.97 -8.39
N GLN A 182 51.09 -12.35 -8.14
CA GLN A 182 50.92 -11.12 -7.35
C GLN A 182 50.41 -11.36 -5.92
N GLN A 183 50.61 -12.55 -5.35
CA GLN A 183 50.05 -12.91 -4.03
C GLN A 183 50.48 -11.93 -2.89
N ASN A 184 51.62 -11.26 -3.04
CA ASN A 184 52.13 -10.24 -2.09
C ASN A 184 52.22 -8.83 -2.71
N ALA A 185 51.57 -8.56 -3.84
CA ALA A 185 51.67 -7.26 -4.49
C ALA A 185 50.94 -6.16 -3.69
N VAL A 186 51.48 -4.94 -3.77
CA VAL A 186 50.87 -3.73 -3.19
C VAL A 186 49.69 -3.27 -4.05
N TYR A 187 49.87 -3.28 -5.37
CA TYR A 187 48.84 -2.91 -6.35
C TYR A 187 48.14 -4.16 -6.91
N PRO A 188 46.88 -4.04 -7.36
CA PRO A 188 46.16 -5.14 -8.00
C PRO A 188 46.78 -5.47 -9.37
N ALA A 189 46.51 -6.67 -9.87
CA ALA A 189 46.98 -7.09 -11.19
C ALA A 189 46.36 -6.22 -12.30
N ILE A 190 45.06 -5.93 -12.17
CA ILE A 190 44.30 -5.05 -13.06
C ILE A 190 43.55 -4.04 -12.19
N TYR A 191 43.60 -2.77 -12.58
CA TYR A 191 42.77 -1.69 -12.04
C TYR A 191 42.06 -1.01 -13.20
N VAL A 192 40.73 -1.07 -13.25
CA VAL A 192 39.94 -0.32 -14.24
C VAL A 192 39.35 0.88 -13.52
N PHE A 193 39.75 2.09 -13.91
CA PHE A 193 39.17 3.32 -13.36
C PHE A 193 37.76 3.57 -13.91
N GLU A 194 36.99 4.41 -13.21
CA GLU A 194 35.71 4.90 -13.71
C GLU A 194 35.85 5.50 -15.11
N GLY A 195 34.98 5.09 -16.03
CA GLY A 195 35.04 5.48 -17.45
C GLY A 195 36.10 4.76 -18.29
N GLY A 196 36.92 3.87 -17.70
CA GLY A 196 37.81 2.96 -18.43
C GLY A 196 37.10 1.66 -18.80
N THR A 197 37.58 1.00 -19.87
CA THR A 197 37.00 -0.27 -20.35
C THR A 197 38.06 -1.35 -20.53
N PHE A 198 37.88 -2.49 -19.86
CA PHE A 198 38.67 -3.70 -20.05
C PHE A 198 37.81 -4.81 -20.66
N THR A 199 38.28 -5.41 -21.74
CA THR A 199 37.61 -6.50 -22.47
C THR A 199 38.53 -7.70 -22.62
N THR A 200 37.98 -8.91 -22.49
CA THR A 200 38.72 -10.16 -22.70
C THR A 200 37.79 -11.27 -23.17
N ASP A 201 38.30 -12.31 -23.83
CA ASP A 201 37.46 -13.47 -24.16
C ASP A 201 37.31 -14.41 -22.97
N GLN A 202 38.35 -14.53 -22.15
CA GLN A 202 38.34 -15.37 -20.95
C GLN A 202 39.39 -14.91 -19.94
N THR A 203 39.22 -15.28 -18.68
CA THR A 203 40.17 -14.97 -17.60
C THR A 203 40.60 -16.23 -16.85
N SER A 204 41.74 -16.13 -16.16
CA SER A 204 42.17 -17.11 -15.16
C SER A 204 42.94 -16.38 -14.07
N PHE A 205 42.23 -15.98 -13.01
CA PHE A 205 42.78 -15.16 -11.95
C PHE A 205 43.02 -15.97 -10.68
N SER A 206 44.29 -16.08 -10.31
CA SER A 206 44.82 -16.71 -9.10
C SER A 206 45.78 -15.75 -8.38
N CYS A 207 45.53 -14.44 -8.51
CA CYS A 207 46.34 -13.38 -7.91
C CYS A 207 45.80 -13.00 -6.53
N LYS A 208 46.32 -11.91 -5.95
CA LYS A 208 45.78 -11.33 -4.71
C LYS A 208 44.48 -10.57 -4.98
N THR A 209 44.53 -9.59 -5.89
CA THR A 209 43.43 -8.65 -6.09
C THR A 209 43.32 -8.14 -7.53
N ILE A 210 42.08 -7.94 -7.98
CA ILE A 210 41.69 -7.17 -9.17
C ILE A 210 40.61 -6.17 -8.78
N VAL A 211 40.67 -4.96 -9.33
CA VAL A 211 39.71 -3.88 -9.04
C VAL A 211 39.08 -3.35 -10.32
N ASN A 212 37.76 -3.24 -10.33
CA ASN A 212 36.97 -2.62 -11.38
C ASN A 212 36.11 -1.49 -10.80
N GLU A 213 36.38 -0.26 -11.21
CA GLU A 213 35.56 0.94 -11.01
C GLU A 213 34.88 1.39 -12.33
N GLY A 214 35.19 0.74 -13.45
CA GLY A 214 34.70 1.08 -14.78
C GLY A 214 33.89 -0.05 -15.40
N THR A 215 34.20 -0.38 -16.65
CA THR A 215 33.53 -1.46 -17.39
C THR A 215 34.48 -2.63 -17.61
N PHE A 216 34.07 -3.82 -17.18
CA PHE A 216 34.81 -5.07 -17.33
C PHE A 216 33.97 -6.08 -18.10
N VAL A 217 34.39 -6.44 -19.31
CA VAL A 217 33.65 -7.33 -20.22
C VAL A 217 34.43 -8.62 -20.46
N VAL A 218 33.81 -9.76 -20.20
CA VAL A 218 34.36 -11.08 -20.48
C VAL A 218 33.42 -11.84 -21.41
N ASN A 219 33.82 -12.02 -22.67
CA ASN A 219 32.93 -12.63 -23.67
C ASN A 219 32.58 -14.10 -23.37
N GLY A 220 33.44 -14.80 -22.64
CA GLY A 220 33.27 -16.19 -22.21
C GLY A 220 33.44 -16.34 -20.70
N LEU A 221 34.40 -17.17 -20.29
CA LEU A 221 34.59 -17.54 -18.89
C LEU A 221 35.36 -16.46 -18.11
N PHE A 222 34.70 -15.88 -17.10
CA PHE A 222 35.31 -15.08 -16.05
C PHE A 222 35.64 -15.98 -14.85
N ASN A 223 36.90 -16.40 -14.73
CA ASN A 223 37.37 -17.31 -13.68
C ASN A 223 38.20 -16.57 -12.62
N VAL A 224 37.73 -16.60 -11.38
CA VAL A 224 38.42 -16.11 -10.17
C VAL A 224 38.63 -17.28 -9.23
N ASN A 225 39.87 -17.58 -8.87
CA ASN A 225 40.21 -18.77 -8.13
C ASN A 225 41.34 -18.55 -7.12
N THR A 226 41.58 -19.56 -6.27
CA THR A 226 42.76 -19.64 -5.38
C THR A 226 42.95 -18.38 -4.53
N SER A 227 41.93 -18.08 -3.72
CA SER A 227 41.88 -16.93 -2.81
C SER A 227 42.02 -15.55 -3.48
N CYS A 228 41.91 -15.45 -4.81
CA CYS A 228 41.89 -14.16 -5.49
C CYS A 228 40.62 -13.38 -5.11
N GLU A 229 40.77 -12.08 -4.89
CA GLU A 229 39.67 -11.17 -4.62
C GLU A 229 39.42 -10.27 -5.84
N PHE A 230 38.16 -10.22 -6.28
CA PHE A 230 37.72 -9.31 -7.32
C PHE A 230 36.76 -8.28 -6.73
N TYR A 231 37.05 -7.00 -6.94
CA TYR A 231 36.24 -5.89 -6.45
C TYR A 231 35.56 -5.19 -7.63
N ASN A 232 34.23 -5.13 -7.60
CA ASN A 232 33.40 -4.37 -8.53
C ASN A 232 32.74 -3.21 -7.78
N GLY A 233 33.28 -2.01 -7.95
CA GLY A 233 32.87 -0.79 -7.23
C GLY A 233 31.45 -0.32 -7.58
N ALA A 234 30.96 0.68 -6.85
CA ALA A 234 29.54 1.11 -6.88
C ALA A 234 29.05 1.65 -8.24
N SER A 235 29.94 2.23 -9.04
CA SER A 235 29.66 2.70 -10.41
C SER A 235 30.05 1.69 -11.49
N ALA A 236 30.66 0.57 -11.09
CA ALA A 236 31.28 -0.37 -12.00
C ALA A 236 30.28 -1.37 -12.58
N ALA A 237 30.60 -1.87 -13.77
CA ALA A 237 29.86 -2.93 -14.44
C ALA A 237 30.79 -4.09 -14.82
N LEU A 238 30.40 -5.31 -14.43
CA LEU A 238 30.97 -6.57 -14.89
C LEU A 238 29.93 -7.27 -15.76
N GLN A 239 30.30 -7.59 -17.00
CA GLN A 239 29.52 -8.43 -17.91
C GLN A 239 30.34 -9.65 -18.28
N ALA A 240 29.79 -10.85 -18.10
CA ALA A 240 30.47 -12.10 -18.40
C ALA A 240 29.55 -13.07 -19.17
N GLY A 241 30.13 -13.97 -19.95
CA GLY A 241 29.39 -15.13 -20.46
C GLY A 241 29.09 -16.11 -19.32
N GLU A 242 30.13 -16.59 -18.65
CA GLU A 242 30.04 -17.44 -17.45
C GLU A 242 30.92 -16.85 -16.36
N VAL A 243 30.45 -16.84 -15.11
CA VAL A 243 31.24 -16.50 -13.93
C VAL A 243 31.55 -17.76 -13.14
N GLU A 244 32.82 -18.00 -12.84
CA GLU A 244 33.26 -19.04 -11.92
C GLU A 244 34.15 -18.45 -10.81
N VAL A 245 33.67 -18.51 -9.57
CA VAL A 245 34.46 -18.16 -8.38
C VAL A 245 34.72 -19.44 -7.60
N THR A 246 35.99 -19.79 -7.41
CA THR A 246 36.37 -21.10 -6.87
C THR A 246 37.50 -21.04 -5.85
N ASN A 247 37.66 -22.10 -5.06
CA ASN A 247 38.84 -22.32 -4.21
C ASN A 247 39.15 -21.12 -3.28
N LYS A 248 38.19 -20.75 -2.43
CA LYS A 248 38.28 -19.63 -1.48
C LYS A 248 38.43 -18.24 -2.10
N ALA A 249 38.30 -18.11 -3.42
CA ALA A 249 38.21 -16.81 -4.07
C ALA A 249 36.95 -16.06 -3.66
N LYS A 250 36.99 -14.74 -3.80
CA LYS A 250 35.91 -13.84 -3.42
C LYS A 250 35.59 -12.86 -4.52
N LEU A 251 34.30 -12.66 -4.75
CA LEU A 251 33.80 -11.59 -5.60
C LEU A 251 33.00 -10.62 -4.72
N TYR A 252 33.45 -9.38 -4.68
CA TYR A 252 32.77 -8.28 -4.02
C TYR A 252 32.11 -7.40 -5.08
N ASN A 253 30.81 -7.19 -4.97
CA ASN A 253 30.02 -6.40 -5.90
C ASN A 253 29.20 -5.34 -5.18
N ASP A 254 29.52 -4.07 -5.42
CA ASP A 254 28.65 -2.94 -5.05
C ASP A 254 28.05 -2.25 -6.28
N GLY A 255 28.48 -2.62 -7.49
CA GLY A 255 27.97 -2.12 -8.76
C GLY A 255 27.01 -3.09 -9.44
N LYS A 256 27.27 -3.36 -10.72
CA LYS A 256 26.43 -4.25 -11.53
C LYS A 256 27.21 -5.47 -12.02
N VAL A 257 26.60 -6.65 -11.89
CA VAL A 257 27.07 -7.90 -12.49
C VAL A 257 25.98 -8.50 -13.36
N GLU A 258 26.32 -8.81 -14.61
CA GLU A 258 25.48 -9.55 -15.56
C GLU A 258 26.23 -10.79 -16.04
N SER A 259 25.57 -11.95 -16.03
CA SER A 259 26.15 -13.20 -16.55
C SER A 259 25.09 -14.13 -17.14
N ALA A 260 25.47 -15.02 -18.06
CA ALA A 260 24.57 -16.10 -18.47
C ALA A 260 24.50 -17.18 -17.37
N ASP A 261 25.64 -17.61 -16.85
CA ASP A 261 25.72 -18.54 -15.72
C ASP A 261 26.66 -18.02 -14.63
N PHE A 262 26.40 -18.37 -13.38
CA PHE A 262 27.26 -17.97 -12.25
C PHE A 262 27.48 -19.17 -11.33
N ARG A 263 28.75 -19.50 -11.02
CA ARG A 263 29.10 -20.63 -10.16
C ARG A 263 30.01 -20.22 -9.02
N LEU A 264 29.59 -20.55 -7.80
CA LEU A 264 30.42 -20.60 -6.61
C LEU A 264 30.74 -22.06 -6.25
N ASN A 265 32.02 -22.35 -6.06
CA ASN A 265 32.49 -23.70 -5.73
C ASN A 265 33.69 -23.68 -4.77
N THR A 266 33.81 -24.68 -3.91
CA THR A 266 34.94 -24.89 -2.99
C THR A 266 35.22 -23.67 -2.12
N TYR A 267 34.32 -23.42 -1.16
CA TYR A 267 34.44 -22.33 -0.18
C TYR A 267 34.57 -20.92 -0.81
N ALA A 268 34.04 -20.73 -2.01
CA ALA A 268 34.02 -19.42 -2.66
C ALA A 268 32.99 -18.50 -2.01
N GLU A 269 33.20 -17.19 -2.12
CA GLU A 269 32.29 -16.19 -1.56
C GLU A 269 31.83 -15.18 -2.63
N LEU A 270 30.54 -14.91 -2.68
CA LEU A 270 29.96 -13.73 -3.33
C LEU A 270 29.45 -12.78 -2.25
N HIS A 271 29.92 -11.54 -2.30
CA HIS A 271 29.42 -10.43 -1.47
C HIS A 271 28.74 -9.43 -2.40
N ASN A 272 27.43 -9.53 -2.56
CA ASN A 272 26.63 -8.53 -3.27
C ASN A 272 26.18 -7.47 -2.25
N CYS A 273 26.93 -6.37 -2.18
CA CYS A 273 26.75 -5.27 -1.24
C CYS A 273 25.47 -4.46 -1.54
N GLU A 274 25.18 -3.48 -0.70
CA GLU A 274 23.90 -2.78 -0.59
C GLU A 274 23.48 -2.02 -1.85
N ASN A 275 24.45 -1.58 -2.67
CA ASN A 275 24.21 -0.96 -3.98
C ASN A 275 24.25 -1.97 -5.13
N GLY A 276 24.72 -3.18 -4.85
CA GLY A 276 24.99 -4.23 -5.81
C GLY A 276 23.73 -4.78 -6.48
N THR A 277 23.84 -4.99 -7.79
CA THR A 277 22.86 -5.71 -8.60
C THR A 277 23.51 -6.91 -9.28
N VAL A 278 22.86 -8.06 -9.20
CA VAL A 278 23.29 -9.30 -9.87
C VAL A 278 22.14 -9.81 -10.73
N ALA A 279 22.35 -9.88 -12.05
CA ALA A 279 21.39 -10.46 -12.98
C ALA A 279 22.02 -11.66 -13.69
N ILE A 280 21.35 -12.81 -13.64
CA ILE A 280 21.85 -14.07 -14.19
C ILE A 280 20.78 -14.68 -15.10
N ASP A 281 20.99 -14.69 -16.42
CA ASP A 281 20.00 -15.19 -17.39
C ASP A 281 19.85 -16.73 -17.37
N GLY A 282 20.61 -17.42 -16.54
CA GLY A 282 20.66 -18.88 -16.45
C GLY A 282 20.75 -19.34 -15.01
N THR A 283 21.72 -20.19 -14.69
CA THR A 283 21.81 -20.82 -13.37
C THR A 283 22.86 -20.17 -12.48
N PHE A 284 22.44 -19.79 -11.27
CA PHE A 284 23.30 -19.48 -10.16
C PHE A 284 23.56 -20.73 -9.30
N TYR A 285 24.76 -21.28 -9.38
CA TYR A 285 25.20 -22.43 -8.60
C TYR A 285 25.90 -22.01 -7.31
N VAL A 286 25.45 -22.51 -6.17
CA VAL A 286 26.12 -22.35 -4.87
C VAL A 286 26.45 -23.73 -4.31
N THR A 287 27.71 -24.15 -4.46
CA THR A 287 28.14 -25.53 -4.20
C THR A 287 29.33 -25.63 -3.26
N ASN A 288 29.51 -26.80 -2.65
CA ASN A 288 30.72 -27.16 -1.89
C ASN A 288 31.11 -26.12 -0.83
N TYR A 289 30.19 -25.89 0.11
CA TYR A 289 30.34 -24.94 1.23
C TYR A 289 30.62 -23.49 0.83
N SER A 290 30.31 -23.13 -0.41
CA SER A 290 30.40 -21.73 -0.85
C SER A 290 29.27 -20.89 -0.26
N VAL A 291 29.52 -19.60 -0.10
CA VAL A 291 28.64 -18.68 0.62
C VAL A 291 28.29 -17.49 -0.25
N THR A 292 27.01 -17.11 -0.24
CA THR A 292 26.54 -15.87 -0.85
C THR A 292 25.98 -14.95 0.22
N TYR A 293 26.45 -13.70 0.24
CA TYR A 293 25.89 -12.61 1.02
C TYR A 293 25.15 -11.66 0.07
N GLN A 294 23.83 -11.79 -0.01
CA GLN A 294 22.96 -10.96 -0.84
C GLN A 294 22.40 -9.79 -0.03
N LYS A 295 23.14 -8.68 0.04
CA LYS A 295 22.70 -7.41 0.66
C LYS A 295 22.15 -6.42 -0.37
N GLY A 296 22.49 -6.62 -1.64
CA GLY A 296 21.88 -5.96 -2.78
C GLY A 296 20.71 -6.75 -3.38
N VAL A 297 20.39 -6.47 -4.64
CA VAL A 297 19.30 -7.16 -5.36
C VAL A 297 19.86 -8.20 -6.33
N ALA A 298 19.21 -9.36 -6.41
CA ALA A 298 19.57 -10.41 -7.37
C ALA A 298 18.36 -11.00 -8.11
N THR A 299 18.49 -11.23 -9.41
CA THR A 299 17.49 -11.90 -10.26
C THR A 299 18.13 -12.99 -11.11
N MET A 300 17.48 -14.14 -11.24
CA MET A 300 18.01 -15.28 -11.99
C MET A 300 16.92 -16.19 -12.56
N ASP A 301 17.21 -16.92 -13.64
CA ASP A 301 16.29 -17.98 -14.10
C ASP A 301 16.27 -19.13 -13.09
N LYS A 302 17.45 -19.54 -12.60
CA LYS A 302 17.54 -20.66 -11.68
C LYS A 302 18.59 -20.47 -10.61
N LEU A 303 18.24 -20.80 -9.37
CA LEU A 303 19.15 -20.89 -8.22
C LEU A 303 19.31 -22.35 -7.80
N GLU A 304 20.53 -22.88 -7.85
CA GLU A 304 20.84 -24.25 -7.48
C GLU A 304 21.88 -24.32 -6.35
N ALA A 305 21.43 -24.66 -5.15
CA ALA A 305 22.25 -24.75 -3.94
C ALA A 305 22.44 -26.20 -3.50
N ARG A 306 23.71 -26.68 -3.43
CA ARG A 306 24.04 -28.06 -3.06
C ARG A 306 25.29 -28.17 -2.22
N GLY A 307 25.52 -29.32 -1.59
CA GLY A 307 26.80 -29.65 -0.95
C GLY A 307 27.20 -28.67 0.14
N GLY A 308 26.24 -28.26 0.98
CA GLY A 308 26.47 -27.30 2.06
C GLY A 308 26.53 -25.83 1.62
N GLY A 309 26.12 -25.51 0.39
CA GLY A 309 25.99 -24.13 -0.08
C GLY A 309 25.10 -23.30 0.86
N THR A 310 25.52 -22.07 1.14
CA THR A 310 24.83 -21.17 2.08
C THR A 310 24.51 -19.82 1.43
N LEU A 311 23.27 -19.35 1.61
CA LEU A 311 22.83 -18.05 1.15
C LEU A 311 22.27 -17.21 2.29
N TYR A 312 22.80 -16.01 2.44
CA TYR A 312 22.27 -14.96 3.31
C TYR A 312 21.54 -13.93 2.44
N VAL A 313 20.21 -14.00 2.44
CA VAL A 313 19.30 -13.08 1.75
C VAL A 313 18.99 -11.92 2.70
N ASN A 314 19.81 -10.88 2.65
CA ASN A 314 19.72 -9.68 3.48
C ASN A 314 19.01 -8.51 2.77
N CYS A 315 18.64 -8.70 1.51
CA CYS A 315 17.74 -7.82 0.79
C CYS A 315 16.87 -8.67 -0.15
N TYR A 316 16.85 -8.42 -1.46
CA TYR A 316 15.92 -9.10 -2.36
C TYR A 316 16.59 -10.07 -3.34
N THR A 317 16.05 -11.28 -3.44
CA THR A 317 16.50 -12.32 -4.39
C THR A 317 15.28 -12.95 -5.06
N ALA A 318 15.25 -12.98 -6.39
CA ALA A 318 14.16 -13.57 -7.17
C ALA A 318 14.68 -14.59 -8.18
N ALA A 319 14.10 -15.80 -8.20
CA ALA A 319 14.50 -16.85 -9.13
C ALA A 319 13.30 -17.56 -9.76
N ASP A 320 13.28 -17.87 -11.05
CA ASP A 320 12.15 -18.66 -11.59
C ASP A 320 12.10 -20.07 -10.96
N ASP A 321 13.26 -20.70 -10.80
CA ASP A 321 13.40 -21.99 -10.11
C ASP A 321 14.43 -21.92 -8.96
N VAL A 322 14.06 -22.40 -7.76
CA VAL A 322 15.00 -22.62 -6.66
C VAL A 322 15.09 -24.11 -6.34
N ILE A 323 16.28 -24.69 -6.52
CA ILE A 323 16.59 -26.09 -6.23
C ILE A 323 17.63 -26.14 -5.11
N ALA A 324 17.30 -26.81 -4.01
CA ALA A 324 18.19 -26.95 -2.87
C ALA A 324 18.27 -28.38 -2.33
N GLU A 325 19.50 -28.87 -2.15
CA GLU A 325 19.78 -30.16 -1.52
C GLU A 325 20.92 -30.04 -0.52
N GLY A 326 20.58 -30.13 0.77
CA GLY A 326 21.54 -29.97 1.87
C GLY A 326 22.16 -28.57 1.91
N ALA A 327 21.38 -27.56 1.53
CA ALA A 327 21.79 -26.15 1.55
C ALA A 327 21.19 -25.41 2.74
N LYS A 328 21.72 -24.22 3.01
CA LYS A 328 21.23 -23.33 4.07
C LYS A 328 20.84 -21.97 3.51
N PHE A 329 19.70 -21.48 3.93
CA PHE A 329 19.19 -20.15 3.61
C PHE A 329 18.94 -19.37 4.89
N TYR A 330 19.29 -18.10 4.88
CA TYR A 330 19.00 -17.16 5.96
C TYR A 330 18.35 -15.93 5.34
N ILE A 331 17.09 -15.65 5.66
CA ILE A 331 16.38 -14.47 5.18
C ILE A 331 16.31 -13.46 6.32
N ALA A 332 16.90 -12.29 6.13
CA ALA A 332 16.94 -11.24 7.14
C ALA A 332 15.58 -10.53 7.28
N SER A 333 15.45 -9.75 8.35
CA SER A 333 14.21 -9.00 8.60
C SER A 333 13.92 -8.02 7.45
N GLY A 334 12.65 -7.96 7.03
CA GLY A 334 12.22 -7.12 5.91
C GLY A 334 12.74 -7.56 4.53
N SER A 335 13.47 -8.68 4.46
CA SER A 335 14.06 -9.22 3.22
C SER A 335 13.17 -10.28 2.58
N GLY A 336 13.38 -10.50 1.28
CA GLY A 336 12.54 -11.37 0.47
C GLY A 336 13.30 -12.34 -0.42
N LEU A 337 12.90 -13.61 -0.38
CA LEU A 337 13.22 -14.60 -1.41
C LEU A 337 11.94 -14.90 -2.18
N ASP A 338 11.94 -14.67 -3.48
CA ASP A 338 10.80 -14.97 -4.37
C ASP A 338 11.17 -16.04 -5.39
N ALA A 339 10.22 -16.92 -5.66
CA ALA A 339 10.40 -17.95 -6.66
C ALA A 339 9.16 -18.23 -7.52
N GLY A 340 9.36 -18.79 -8.70
CA GLY A 340 8.32 -19.52 -9.42
C GLY A 340 8.13 -20.89 -8.78
N THR A 341 9.09 -21.78 -8.96
CA THR A 341 9.10 -23.14 -8.42
C THR A 341 10.18 -23.30 -7.36
N VAL A 342 9.86 -24.00 -6.28
CA VAL A 342 10.82 -24.36 -5.23
C VAL A 342 10.85 -25.87 -5.08
N TYR A 343 12.06 -26.45 -5.11
CA TYR A 343 12.33 -27.82 -4.74
C TYR A 343 13.41 -27.89 -3.65
N PHE A 344 12.99 -28.17 -2.42
CA PHE A 344 13.88 -28.35 -1.27
C PHE A 344 13.89 -29.82 -0.84
N ASN A 345 15.08 -30.37 -0.65
CA ASN A 345 15.27 -31.75 -0.20
C ASN A 345 16.58 -31.93 0.61
N SER A 346 16.90 -33.14 1.04
CA SER A 346 18.20 -33.56 1.56
C SER A 346 18.70 -32.75 2.77
N ASN A 347 17.85 -32.49 3.77
CA ASN A 347 18.19 -31.68 4.95
C ASN A 347 18.47 -30.21 4.64
N THR A 348 17.80 -29.66 3.63
CA THR A 348 17.84 -28.21 3.39
C THR A 348 17.18 -27.48 4.56
N GLU A 349 17.84 -26.43 5.05
CA GLU A 349 17.37 -25.59 6.16
C GLU A 349 17.20 -24.14 5.67
N LEU A 350 16.08 -23.52 6.03
CA LEU A 350 15.84 -22.10 5.83
C LEU A 350 15.51 -21.46 7.18
N TYR A 351 16.20 -20.38 7.51
CA TYR A 351 15.97 -19.58 8.70
C TYR A 351 15.39 -18.22 8.30
N ALA A 352 14.18 -17.93 8.73
CA ALA A 352 13.45 -16.72 8.39
C ALA A 352 13.39 -15.80 9.62
N ALA A 353 13.99 -14.61 9.53
CA ALA A 353 13.92 -13.61 10.58
C ALA A 353 12.50 -13.00 10.68
N ALA A 354 12.22 -12.29 11.78
CA ALA A 354 10.94 -11.59 11.96
C ALA A 354 10.63 -10.65 10.78
N GLY A 355 9.39 -10.68 10.28
CA GLY A 355 8.94 -9.84 9.16
C GLY A 355 9.66 -10.09 7.83
N SER A 356 10.30 -11.26 7.66
CA SER A 356 10.82 -11.70 6.36
C SER A 356 9.74 -12.41 5.54
N ILE A 357 9.92 -12.45 4.21
CA ILE A 357 9.02 -13.14 3.30
C ILE A 357 9.75 -14.16 2.42
N PHE A 358 9.19 -15.36 2.32
CA PHE A 358 9.57 -16.36 1.34
C PHE A 358 8.34 -16.74 0.52
N SER A 359 8.34 -16.43 -0.77
CA SER A 359 7.16 -16.62 -1.61
C SER A 359 7.47 -17.43 -2.86
N MET A 360 6.51 -18.25 -3.28
CA MET A 360 6.64 -19.13 -4.43
C MET A 360 5.30 -19.44 -5.07
N ASN A 361 5.30 -19.80 -6.36
CA ASN A 361 4.08 -20.32 -7.01
C ASN A 361 3.91 -21.80 -6.68
N GLU A 362 4.96 -22.59 -6.85
CA GLU A 362 4.95 -24.02 -6.57
C GLU A 362 6.01 -24.41 -5.53
N TYR A 363 5.63 -25.23 -4.56
CA TYR A 363 6.50 -25.78 -3.52
C TYR A 363 6.46 -27.30 -3.51
N ASN A 364 7.58 -27.94 -3.87
CA ASN A 364 7.77 -29.39 -3.88
C ASN A 364 6.75 -30.21 -4.70
N ALA A 365 5.95 -29.54 -5.55
CA ALA A 365 4.80 -30.11 -6.24
C ALA A 365 5.14 -31.26 -7.21
N SER A 366 6.34 -31.27 -7.80
CA SER A 366 6.71 -32.18 -8.88
C SER A 366 7.61 -33.34 -8.47
N ARG A 367 8.29 -33.27 -7.31
CA ARG A 367 9.40 -34.19 -6.98
C ARG A 367 9.41 -34.72 -5.55
N SER A 368 8.34 -34.48 -4.77
CA SER A 368 8.20 -34.92 -3.37
C SER A 368 9.50 -34.73 -2.58
N GLY A 369 9.82 -33.47 -2.25
CA GLY A 369 10.97 -33.16 -1.41
C GLY A 369 10.87 -33.81 -0.02
N GLY A 370 11.96 -33.85 0.74
CA GLY A 370 11.92 -34.43 2.07
C GLY A 370 13.00 -34.02 3.06
N ASN A 371 12.63 -34.15 4.32
CA ASN A 371 13.40 -33.76 5.50
C ASN A 371 13.92 -32.30 5.44
N VAL A 372 13.03 -31.35 5.15
CA VAL A 372 13.34 -29.93 5.07
C VAL A 372 12.89 -29.24 6.34
N ARG A 373 13.62 -28.21 6.78
CA ARG A 373 13.21 -27.35 7.91
C ARG A 373 13.16 -25.91 7.49
N ILE A 374 12.01 -25.29 7.64
CA ILE A 374 11.80 -23.84 7.54
C ILE A 374 11.55 -23.35 8.96
N VAL A 375 12.44 -22.53 9.48
CA VAL A 375 12.46 -22.13 10.90
C VAL A 375 12.33 -20.62 10.99
N SER A 376 11.29 -20.15 11.66
CA SER A 376 11.16 -18.74 12.03
C SER A 376 12.00 -18.44 13.26
N GLN A 377 12.67 -17.30 13.21
CA GLN A 377 13.43 -16.73 14.33
C GLN A 377 12.65 -15.60 15.03
N ALA A 378 11.39 -15.38 14.67
CA ALA A 378 10.55 -14.35 15.27
C ALA A 378 10.21 -14.66 16.74
N GLN A 379 10.20 -13.61 17.57
CA GLN A 379 9.75 -13.64 18.96
C GLN A 379 8.29 -13.18 19.07
N ALA A 380 7.66 -13.41 20.24
CA ALA A 380 6.22 -13.19 20.44
C ALA A 380 5.77 -11.72 20.26
N ASP A 381 6.68 -10.77 20.44
CA ASP A 381 6.48 -9.32 20.30
C ASP A 381 6.92 -8.79 18.90
N GLN A 382 7.33 -9.68 18.00
CA GLN A 382 7.82 -9.35 16.67
C GLN A 382 6.85 -9.82 15.58
N PRO A 383 6.85 -9.18 14.39
CA PRO A 383 6.07 -9.68 13.27
C PRO A 383 6.52 -11.10 12.87
N MET A 384 5.54 -11.95 12.58
CA MET A 384 5.79 -13.30 12.07
C MET A 384 6.60 -13.24 10.76
N ALA A 385 7.42 -14.25 10.52
CA ALA A 385 7.90 -14.53 9.18
C ALA A 385 6.75 -15.06 8.32
N VAL A 386 6.76 -14.80 7.02
CA VAL A 386 5.69 -15.22 6.11
C VAL A 386 6.23 -16.13 5.03
N VAL A 387 5.57 -17.28 4.83
CA VAL A 387 5.77 -18.16 3.69
C VAL A 387 4.52 -18.14 2.82
N VAL A 388 4.63 -17.79 1.54
CA VAL A 388 3.49 -17.72 0.62
C VAL A 388 3.63 -18.73 -0.51
N ILE A 389 2.68 -19.64 -0.63
CA ILE A 389 2.60 -20.59 -1.75
C ILE A 389 1.35 -20.25 -2.56
N ARG A 390 1.52 -19.83 -3.82
CA ARG A 390 0.41 -19.25 -4.61
C ARG A 390 -0.44 -20.28 -5.35
N GLU A 391 0.15 -21.38 -5.81
CA GLU A 391 -0.55 -22.34 -6.69
C GLU A 391 -0.54 -23.76 -6.15
N LYS A 392 0.63 -24.39 -5.98
CA LYS A 392 0.73 -25.82 -5.64
C LYS A 392 1.75 -26.06 -4.54
N GLY A 393 1.31 -26.56 -3.39
CA GLY A 393 2.18 -26.90 -2.26
C GLY A 393 2.08 -28.37 -1.88
N VAL A 394 3.21 -29.03 -1.64
CA VAL A 394 3.24 -30.39 -1.09
C VAL A 394 4.16 -30.46 0.11
N SER A 395 3.61 -30.82 1.27
CA SER A 395 4.38 -31.21 2.46
C SER A 395 3.64 -32.28 3.25
N SER A 396 4.39 -33.21 3.86
CA SER A 396 3.86 -34.24 4.76
C SER A 396 4.49 -34.17 6.14
N ARG A 397 3.75 -34.55 7.17
CA ARG A 397 4.21 -34.54 8.57
C ARG A 397 5.49 -35.35 8.84
N TYR A 398 5.66 -36.50 8.20
CA TYR A 398 6.72 -37.45 8.56
C TYR A 398 8.00 -37.28 7.74
N TYR A 399 7.87 -37.00 6.45
CA TYR A 399 8.99 -37.00 5.52
C TYR A 399 9.08 -35.74 4.67
N GLY A 400 8.22 -34.74 4.91
CA GLY A 400 8.18 -33.48 4.15
C GLY A 400 8.94 -32.33 4.83
N THR A 401 8.38 -31.13 4.68
CA THR A 401 8.90 -29.87 5.21
C THR A 401 8.28 -29.57 6.56
N LYS A 402 9.09 -29.32 7.58
CA LYS A 402 8.63 -28.79 8.87
C LYS A 402 8.69 -27.28 8.86
N PHE A 403 7.56 -26.65 9.18
CA PHE A 403 7.43 -25.21 9.40
C PHE A 403 7.45 -24.97 10.91
N GLU A 404 8.54 -24.42 11.42
CA GLU A 404 8.85 -24.37 12.86
C GLU A 404 8.98 -22.94 13.37
N GLY A 405 8.25 -22.57 14.42
CA GLY A 405 8.34 -21.24 15.04
C GLY A 405 7.23 -20.28 14.62
N LEU A 406 7.25 -19.04 15.12
CA LEU A 406 6.22 -18.03 14.86
C LEU A 406 6.26 -17.57 13.39
N MET A 407 5.44 -18.19 12.54
CA MET A 407 5.31 -17.86 11.13
C MET A 407 3.88 -18.05 10.63
N GLU A 408 3.54 -17.30 9.59
CA GLU A 408 2.34 -17.52 8.78
C GLU A 408 2.71 -18.29 7.51
N VAL A 409 2.08 -19.44 7.29
CA VAL A 409 2.15 -20.20 6.04
C VAL A 409 0.85 -19.96 5.28
N VAL A 410 0.94 -19.23 4.18
CA VAL A 410 -0.19 -18.86 3.32
C VAL A 410 -0.31 -19.87 2.20
N TYR A 411 -1.36 -20.69 2.24
CA TYR A 411 -1.70 -21.67 1.22
C TYR A 411 -3.16 -22.12 1.33
N ASP A 412 -3.89 -22.13 0.23
CA ASP A 412 -5.25 -22.66 0.16
C ASP A 412 -5.26 -24.18 -0.10
N ASN A 413 -5.28 -24.96 0.98
CA ASN A 413 -5.43 -26.42 0.91
C ASN A 413 -6.76 -26.88 0.29
N ALA A 414 -7.77 -26.03 0.16
CA ALA A 414 -9.06 -26.39 -0.43
C ALA A 414 -9.07 -26.27 -1.97
N ALA A 415 -8.09 -25.58 -2.56
CA ALA A 415 -8.02 -25.33 -3.99
C ALA A 415 -7.84 -26.62 -4.82
N ASP A 416 -6.96 -27.53 -4.37
CA ASP A 416 -6.73 -28.83 -5.03
C ASP A 416 -6.29 -29.90 -4.02
N ALA A 417 -7.11 -30.94 -3.86
CA ALA A 417 -6.86 -32.04 -2.93
C ALA A 417 -5.58 -32.86 -3.23
N LYS A 418 -4.98 -32.72 -4.41
CA LYS A 418 -3.70 -33.35 -4.76
C LYS A 418 -2.51 -32.62 -4.13
N TYR A 419 -2.61 -31.32 -3.92
CA TYR A 419 -1.51 -30.47 -3.47
C TYR A 419 -1.85 -29.94 -2.08
N VAL A 420 -1.34 -30.63 -1.05
CA VAL A 420 -1.65 -30.33 0.34
C VAL A 420 -0.38 -30.05 1.14
N ILE A 421 -0.42 -28.98 1.92
CA ILE A 421 0.48 -28.78 3.06
C ILE A 421 -0.18 -29.41 4.28
N ASP A 422 0.38 -30.52 4.76
CA ASP A 422 -0.12 -31.22 5.94
C ASP A 422 -0.06 -30.31 7.19
N ALA A 423 -1.19 -30.11 7.87
CA ALA A 423 -1.27 -29.29 9.07
C ALA A 423 -0.34 -29.78 10.20
N GLY A 424 -0.06 -31.08 10.26
CA GLY A 424 0.89 -31.68 11.21
C GLY A 424 2.35 -31.33 10.94
N SER A 425 2.64 -30.67 9.81
CA SER A 425 3.97 -30.15 9.48
C SER A 425 4.26 -28.77 10.07
N LEU A 426 3.22 -28.09 10.61
CA LEU A 426 3.34 -26.81 11.30
C LEU A 426 3.53 -27.05 12.79
N ILE A 427 4.63 -26.56 13.36
CA ILE A 427 5.02 -26.77 14.76
C ILE A 427 5.60 -25.50 15.37
N GLY A 428 5.63 -25.44 16.72
CA GLY A 428 6.31 -24.35 17.43
C GLY A 428 5.68 -22.96 17.24
N GLY A 429 4.38 -22.88 16.93
CA GLY A 429 3.66 -21.61 16.75
C GLY A 429 3.41 -21.20 15.29
N ALA A 430 3.82 -22.02 14.31
CA ALA A 430 3.47 -21.81 12.91
C ALA A 430 1.96 -21.95 12.70
N VAL A 431 1.37 -21.04 11.93
CA VAL A 431 -0.06 -21.04 11.61
C VAL A 431 -0.28 -21.06 10.11
N MET A 432 -1.32 -21.75 9.66
CA MET A 432 -1.72 -21.77 8.25
C MET A 432 -2.88 -20.83 8.02
N ARG A 433 -2.85 -20.11 6.89
CA ARG A 433 -3.96 -19.30 6.38
C ARG A 433 -4.14 -19.57 4.88
N ASP A 434 -5.36 -19.44 4.39
CA ASP A 434 -5.66 -19.44 2.95
C ASP A 434 -5.22 -18.13 2.27
N LYS A 435 -5.21 -17.03 3.04
CA LYS A 435 -4.78 -15.70 2.62
C LYS A 435 -3.81 -15.09 3.62
N GLN A 436 -2.88 -14.27 3.15
CA GLN A 436 -1.91 -13.59 4.00
C GLN A 436 -2.63 -12.61 4.94
N THR A 437 -2.31 -12.66 6.23
CA THR A 437 -2.85 -11.72 7.23
C THR A 437 -1.75 -10.91 7.90
N VAL A 438 -0.51 -11.38 7.86
CA VAL A 438 0.65 -10.63 8.35
C VAL A 438 1.02 -9.53 7.36
N VAL A 439 1.04 -8.30 7.84
CA VAL A 439 1.51 -7.13 7.08
C VAL A 439 3.03 -7.07 7.18
N ILE A 440 3.71 -7.11 6.03
CA ILE A 440 5.14 -6.82 5.91
C ILE A 440 5.26 -5.45 5.26
N ALA A 441 6.00 -4.54 5.89
CA ALA A 441 6.21 -3.20 5.35
C ALA A 441 6.92 -3.30 4.00
N GLU A 442 6.39 -2.62 2.98
CA GLU A 442 6.96 -2.61 1.64
C GLU A 442 8.40 -2.08 1.66
N SER A 443 9.29 -2.73 0.92
CA SER A 443 10.63 -2.21 0.68
C SER A 443 11.23 -2.77 -0.61
N LYS A 444 12.28 -2.12 -1.12
CA LYS A 444 13.10 -2.70 -2.20
C LYS A 444 13.64 -4.09 -1.86
N CYS A 445 13.83 -4.37 -0.56
CA CYS A 445 14.42 -5.61 -0.06
C CYS A 445 13.43 -6.77 0.07
N ASN A 446 12.14 -6.52 -0.08
CA ASN A 446 11.14 -7.57 -0.24
C ASN A 446 10.48 -7.57 -1.62
N GLY A 447 11.09 -6.86 -2.59
CA GLY A 447 10.62 -6.81 -3.97
C GLY A 447 9.46 -5.85 -4.21
N GLY A 448 9.25 -4.87 -3.31
CA GLY A 448 8.09 -3.98 -3.37
C GLY A 448 6.77 -4.73 -3.19
N LYS A 449 6.81 -5.87 -2.49
CA LYS A 449 5.62 -6.69 -2.29
C LYS A 449 4.75 -6.03 -1.26
N GLU A 450 3.65 -5.48 -1.74
CA GLU A 450 2.48 -5.28 -0.91
C GLU A 450 2.06 -6.63 -0.30
N PRO A 451 1.47 -6.63 0.91
CA PRO A 451 0.73 -7.79 1.34
C PRO A 451 -0.27 -8.16 0.24
N VAL A 452 -0.63 -9.44 0.09
CA VAL A 452 -1.93 -9.76 -0.50
C VAL A 452 -2.96 -9.38 0.56
N THR A 453 -3.10 -8.07 0.82
CA THR A 453 -4.32 -7.55 1.36
C THR A 453 -5.39 -7.96 0.35
N PRO A 454 -6.53 -8.57 0.76
CA PRO A 454 -7.71 -8.40 -0.07
C PRO A 454 -7.78 -6.91 -0.40
N ASP A 455 -8.14 -6.55 -1.64
CA ASP A 455 -8.60 -5.19 -1.91
C ASP A 455 -9.41 -4.77 -0.68
N PRO A 456 -9.11 -3.61 -0.04
CA PRO A 456 -10.00 -3.13 1.00
C PRO A 456 -11.39 -3.29 0.42
N GLU A 457 -12.22 -4.11 1.08
CA GLU A 457 -13.59 -4.34 0.66
C GLU A 457 -14.11 -2.95 0.30
N PRO A 458 -14.48 -2.70 -0.97
CA PRO A 458 -14.66 -1.35 -1.47
C PRO A 458 -15.52 -0.63 -0.45
N GLU A 459 -15.04 0.51 0.05
CA GLU A 459 -15.73 1.20 1.14
C GLU A 459 -17.22 1.23 0.79
N PRO A 460 -18.09 0.68 1.67
CA PRO A 460 -19.46 0.46 1.31
C PRO A 460 -20.04 1.77 0.81
N GLU A 461 -20.53 1.79 -0.42
CA GLU A 461 -21.05 3.01 -1.01
C GLU A 461 -22.23 3.49 -0.14
N ILE A 462 -22.01 4.57 0.61
CA ILE A 462 -23.05 5.17 1.44
C ILE A 462 -23.83 6.15 0.58
N ILE A 463 -25.13 5.92 0.46
CA ILE A 463 -26.08 6.86 -0.14
C ILE A 463 -26.77 7.61 1.00
N GLU A 464 -26.77 8.94 0.89
CA GLU A 464 -27.59 9.78 1.75
C GLU A 464 -29.01 9.89 1.18
N VAL A 465 -30.00 9.42 1.93
CA VAL A 465 -31.42 9.56 1.62
C VAL A 465 -31.98 10.68 2.48
N ILE A 466 -32.30 11.80 1.85
CA ILE A 466 -32.83 12.99 2.53
C ILE A 466 -34.26 12.73 3.01
N GLY A 467 -34.52 13.02 4.28
CA GLY A 467 -35.84 12.90 4.90
C GLY A 467 -36.76 14.03 4.49
N ALA A 468 -38.05 13.74 4.32
CA ALA A 468 -39.04 14.79 4.12
C ALA A 468 -39.21 15.59 5.43
N PRO A 469 -39.36 16.92 5.37
CA PRO A 469 -39.67 17.70 6.56
C PRO A 469 -41.09 17.43 7.04
N TYR A 470 -41.28 17.37 8.36
CA TYR A 470 -42.56 17.33 9.04
C TYR A 470 -42.58 18.33 10.19
N THR A 471 -43.69 19.04 10.37
CA THR A 471 -43.93 19.88 11.53
C THR A 471 -44.67 19.08 12.59
N TYR A 472 -44.04 18.93 13.75
CA TYR A 472 -44.67 18.45 14.97
C TYR A 472 -45.25 19.61 15.75
N CYS A 473 -46.53 19.51 16.09
CA CYS A 473 -47.26 20.48 16.90
C CYS A 473 -47.78 19.77 18.14
N PHE A 474 -47.49 20.29 19.33
CA PHE A 474 -47.92 19.71 20.59
C PHE A 474 -48.77 20.69 21.41
N GLU A 475 -49.64 20.11 22.21
CA GLU A 475 -50.31 20.69 23.38
C GLU A 475 -49.66 20.11 24.65
N ASP A 476 -49.44 20.92 25.68
CA ASP A 476 -48.78 20.50 26.92
C ASP A 476 -49.75 20.22 28.08
N GLY A 477 -51.04 20.51 27.87
CA GLY A 477 -52.07 20.44 28.90
C GLY A 477 -52.60 19.05 29.25
N TRP A 478 -52.09 17.96 28.65
CA TRP A 478 -52.67 16.62 28.77
C TRP A 478 -52.90 16.20 30.24
N PRO A 479 -54.09 15.66 30.60
CA PRO A 479 -55.22 15.30 29.73
C PRO A 479 -56.26 16.41 29.52
N TRP A 480 -55.98 17.66 29.92
CA TRP A 480 -56.88 18.80 29.74
C TRP A 480 -56.72 19.43 28.36
N ILE A 481 -57.85 19.78 27.72
CA ILE A 481 -57.87 20.23 26.32
C ILE A 481 -57.35 21.65 26.11
N GLY A 482 -57.35 22.50 27.15
CA GLY A 482 -56.85 23.87 27.03
C GLY A 482 -57.62 24.72 26.00
N ASP A 483 -56.90 25.62 25.36
CA ASP A 483 -57.31 26.47 24.23
C ASP A 483 -57.09 25.84 22.86
N TYR A 484 -56.36 24.72 22.79
CA TYR A 484 -56.33 23.80 21.66
C TYR A 484 -55.87 24.44 20.34
N ASP A 485 -54.86 25.30 20.43
CA ASP A 485 -54.28 26.03 19.30
C ASP A 485 -53.10 25.28 18.65
N MET A 486 -52.64 24.17 19.24
CA MET A 486 -51.59 23.28 18.78
C MET A 486 -50.24 23.98 18.58
N ASN A 487 -49.93 24.97 19.41
CA ASN A 487 -48.70 25.75 19.28
C ASN A 487 -47.79 25.78 20.52
N ASP A 488 -48.11 25.03 21.59
CA ASP A 488 -47.32 25.01 22.83
C ASP A 488 -45.86 24.62 22.58
N VAL A 489 -45.65 23.68 21.65
CA VAL A 489 -44.34 23.37 21.05
C VAL A 489 -44.53 23.06 19.56
N VAL A 490 -43.87 23.84 18.69
CA VAL A 490 -43.90 23.61 17.23
C VAL A 490 -42.48 23.37 16.73
N VAL A 491 -42.18 22.15 16.27
CA VAL A 491 -40.84 21.77 15.80
C VAL A 491 -40.93 21.20 14.39
N VAL A 492 -40.22 21.81 13.45
CA VAL A 492 -39.99 21.19 12.14
C VAL A 492 -38.85 20.19 12.26
N THR A 493 -39.01 18.98 11.76
CA THR A 493 -37.96 17.95 11.74
C THR A 493 -37.86 17.24 10.39
N GLY A 494 -36.69 16.70 10.05
CA GLY A 494 -36.48 15.80 8.92
C GLY A 494 -35.37 14.79 9.26
N ILE A 495 -35.51 13.54 8.80
CA ILE A 495 -34.59 12.45 9.15
C ILE A 495 -33.84 11.96 7.92
N ASP A 496 -32.60 12.44 7.75
CA ASP A 496 -31.72 11.94 6.71
C ASP A 496 -31.12 10.61 7.15
N ARG A 497 -31.00 9.67 6.22
CA ARG A 497 -30.50 8.31 6.46
C ARG A 497 -29.26 8.06 5.64
N LEU A 498 -28.16 7.68 6.29
CA LEU A 498 -26.94 7.23 5.63
C LEU A 498 -27.06 5.72 5.41
N VAL A 499 -27.42 5.33 4.19
CA VAL A 499 -27.77 3.97 3.77
C VAL A 499 -26.59 3.34 3.08
N ASN A 500 -26.17 2.16 3.54
CA ASN A 500 -25.27 1.32 2.76
C ASN A 500 -26.03 0.78 1.53
N LYS A 501 -25.56 1.15 0.32
CA LYS A 501 -26.24 0.86 -0.95
C LYS A 501 -26.45 -0.63 -1.21
N GLU A 502 -25.51 -1.47 -0.78
CA GLU A 502 -25.53 -2.90 -1.05
C GLU A 502 -26.49 -3.65 -0.12
N SER A 503 -26.43 -3.35 1.17
CA SER A 503 -27.27 -3.99 2.19
C SER A 503 -28.64 -3.34 2.34
N GLY A 504 -28.81 -2.09 1.91
CA GLY A 504 -30.01 -1.28 2.16
C GLY A 504 -30.20 -0.88 3.63
N LYS A 505 -29.20 -1.10 4.49
CA LYS A 505 -29.28 -0.82 5.93
C LYS A 505 -28.71 0.55 6.28
N VAL A 506 -29.19 1.12 7.37
CA VAL A 506 -28.85 2.48 7.83
C VAL A 506 -27.77 2.40 8.89
N GLY A 507 -26.60 2.99 8.62
CA GLY A 507 -25.50 3.07 9.59
C GLY A 507 -25.63 4.25 10.57
N SER A 508 -26.24 5.34 10.11
CA SER A 508 -26.47 6.55 10.90
C SER A 508 -27.68 7.33 10.36
N ILE A 509 -28.33 8.10 11.24
CA ILE A 509 -29.34 9.09 10.88
C ILE A 509 -28.94 10.49 11.33
N ARG A 510 -29.41 11.51 10.60
CA ARG A 510 -29.36 12.91 11.01
C ARG A 510 -30.78 13.42 11.20
N ILE A 511 -31.13 13.72 12.44
CA ILE A 511 -32.38 14.39 12.79
C ILE A 511 -32.11 15.88 12.67
N ASN A 512 -32.52 16.47 11.54
CA ASN A 512 -32.51 17.91 11.34
C ASN A 512 -33.76 18.48 12.00
N TRP A 513 -33.64 19.50 12.82
CA TRP A 513 -34.76 20.07 13.55
C TRP A 513 -34.65 21.57 13.76
N GLU A 514 -35.80 22.23 13.90
CA GLU A 514 -35.92 23.66 14.11
C GLU A 514 -37.15 23.93 14.98
N LEU A 515 -36.94 24.48 16.18
CA LEU A 515 -38.04 24.93 17.04
C LEU A 515 -38.60 26.23 16.46
N LYS A 516 -39.83 26.20 15.95
CA LYS A 516 -40.50 27.35 15.34
C LYS A 516 -41.20 28.21 16.39
N ALA A 517 -41.85 27.59 17.38
CA ALA A 517 -42.65 28.28 18.37
C ALA A 517 -42.70 27.57 19.72
N ALA A 518 -43.00 28.34 20.74
CA ALA A 518 -43.27 27.87 22.09
C ALA A 518 -44.41 28.69 22.72
N GLY A 519 -45.65 28.28 22.46
CA GLY A 519 -46.90 28.86 22.97
C GLY A 519 -47.18 28.61 24.44
N ALA A 520 -46.28 27.96 25.15
CA ALA A 520 -46.54 27.54 26.52
C ALA A 520 -46.07 28.53 27.60
N ALA A 521 -46.74 28.50 28.75
CA ALA A 521 -46.17 28.99 30.02
C ALA A 521 -45.23 27.96 30.68
N HIS A 522 -45.34 26.69 30.28
CA HIS A 522 -44.48 25.60 30.74
C HIS A 522 -43.07 25.65 30.12
N LEU A 523 -42.12 24.99 30.78
CA LEU A 523 -40.75 24.78 30.31
C LEU A 523 -40.66 23.43 29.61
N ASN A 524 -41.28 23.34 28.43
CA ASN A 524 -41.38 22.09 27.70
C ASN A 524 -40.01 21.68 27.12
N ALA A 525 -39.64 20.41 27.33
CA ALA A 525 -38.52 19.75 26.66
C ALA A 525 -39.05 18.97 25.45
N PHE A 526 -38.19 18.64 24.49
CA PHE A 526 -38.56 17.83 23.32
C PHE A 526 -37.52 16.77 23.01
N ALA A 527 -37.99 15.57 22.70
CA ALA A 527 -37.17 14.42 22.38
C ALA A 527 -37.88 13.49 21.39
N VAL A 528 -37.11 12.57 20.82
CA VAL A 528 -37.64 11.48 20.01
C VAL A 528 -37.18 10.13 20.54
N GLN A 529 -38.09 9.16 20.57
CA GLN A 529 -37.77 7.76 20.82
C GLN A 529 -37.80 6.97 19.51
N LEU A 530 -36.79 6.14 19.28
CA LEU A 530 -36.76 5.20 18.16
C LEU A 530 -37.34 3.86 18.63
N ASP A 531 -38.66 3.68 18.49
CA ASP A 531 -39.42 2.54 19.05
C ASP A 531 -38.96 1.16 18.53
N LYS A 532 -38.15 1.12 17.46
CA LYS A 532 -37.61 -0.10 16.85
C LYS A 532 -36.09 -0.24 17.00
N VAL A 533 -35.45 0.65 17.76
CA VAL A 533 -34.01 0.64 18.00
C VAL A 533 -33.75 0.61 19.50
N ALA A 534 -33.14 -0.48 19.99
CA ALA A 534 -32.77 -0.58 21.38
C ALA A 534 -31.67 0.45 21.73
N ALA A 535 -31.64 0.95 22.97
CA ALA A 535 -30.61 1.90 23.40
C ALA A 535 -29.18 1.35 23.20
N SER A 536 -28.97 0.05 23.37
CA SER A 536 -27.68 -0.64 23.15
C SER A 536 -27.24 -0.68 21.67
N GLN A 537 -28.14 -0.41 20.73
CA GLN A 537 -27.83 -0.33 19.30
C GLN A 537 -27.31 1.05 18.88
N VAL A 538 -27.30 2.04 19.78
CA VAL A 538 -26.76 3.38 19.51
C VAL A 538 -25.33 3.46 20.04
N ALA A 539 -24.40 3.81 19.17
CA ALA A 539 -22.99 3.99 19.48
C ALA A 539 -22.71 5.41 20.00
N SER A 540 -23.27 6.42 19.35
CA SER A 540 -23.11 7.82 19.74
C SER A 540 -24.30 8.68 19.29
N VAL A 541 -24.47 9.80 19.99
CA VAL A 541 -25.43 10.87 19.68
C VAL A 541 -24.68 12.18 19.80
N GLU A 542 -24.65 12.95 18.72
CA GLU A 542 -23.93 14.22 18.63
C GLU A 542 -24.88 15.29 18.08
N THR A 543 -24.91 16.49 18.67
CA THR A 543 -25.82 17.55 18.24
C THR A 543 -25.08 18.85 18.00
N THR A 544 -25.58 19.65 17.05
CA THR A 544 -25.14 21.04 16.85
C THR A 544 -25.76 22.00 17.87
N ASN A 545 -26.76 21.58 18.65
CA ASN A 545 -27.31 22.40 19.74
C ASN A 545 -26.33 22.45 20.92
N THR A 546 -25.55 23.52 21.00
CA THR A 546 -24.60 23.75 22.11
C THR A 546 -25.23 24.42 23.32
N ALA A 547 -26.50 24.80 23.26
CA ALA A 547 -27.21 25.54 24.32
C ALA A 547 -27.92 24.62 25.33
N PHE A 548 -27.74 23.30 25.22
CA PHE A 548 -28.45 22.29 26.01
C PHE A 548 -28.27 22.50 27.52
N GLY A 549 -29.31 23.05 28.16
CA GLY A 549 -29.27 23.50 29.54
C GLY A 549 -29.69 22.41 30.54
N LYS A 550 -29.93 22.81 31.79
CA LYS A 550 -30.53 21.94 32.80
C LYS A 550 -32.03 21.79 32.51
N GLY A 551 -32.54 20.55 32.51
CA GLY A 551 -33.96 20.27 32.26
C GLY A 551 -34.34 18.84 32.65
N ALA A 552 -35.32 18.28 31.93
CA ALA A 552 -35.82 16.92 32.14
C ALA A 552 -34.78 15.83 31.78
N PHE A 553 -33.93 16.11 30.79
CA PHE A 553 -32.89 15.22 30.30
C PHE A 553 -31.52 15.60 30.90
N ALA A 554 -30.67 14.60 31.16
CA ALA A 554 -29.35 14.82 31.73
C ALA A 554 -28.36 15.51 30.76
N GLY A 555 -28.57 15.38 29.45
CA GLY A 555 -27.74 15.99 28.42
C GLY A 555 -28.26 15.68 27.01
N PRO A 556 -27.61 16.21 25.96
CA PRO A 556 -28.02 16.05 24.56
C PRO A 556 -27.70 14.68 23.94
N GLY A 557 -27.05 13.79 24.70
CA GLY A 557 -26.70 12.44 24.25
C GLY A 557 -27.84 11.44 24.45
N LEU A 558 -27.58 10.17 24.12
CA LEU A 558 -28.52 9.07 24.37
C LEU A 558 -28.97 9.03 25.84
N GLU A 559 -30.28 9.10 26.10
CA GLU A 559 -30.82 8.99 27.45
C GLU A 559 -30.63 7.56 28.00
N SER A 560 -30.03 7.45 29.19
CA SER A 560 -29.77 6.17 29.83
C SER A 560 -31.01 5.62 30.54
N GLY A 561 -31.09 4.30 30.69
CA GLY A 561 -32.16 3.63 31.44
C GLY A 561 -33.43 3.29 30.64
N ASN A 562 -33.50 3.68 29.36
CA ASN A 562 -34.56 3.26 28.45
C ASN A 562 -34.24 1.92 27.75
N GLU A 563 -35.27 1.15 27.43
CA GLU A 563 -35.17 -0.04 26.56
C GLU A 563 -34.87 0.39 25.11
N TYR A 564 -35.60 1.38 24.61
CA TYR A 564 -35.45 1.97 23.28
C TYR A 564 -34.59 3.24 23.32
N ALA A 565 -33.99 3.60 22.19
CA ALA A 565 -33.14 4.77 22.10
C ALA A 565 -33.98 6.06 22.17
N VAL A 566 -33.80 6.83 23.25
CA VAL A 566 -34.39 8.17 23.42
C VAL A 566 -33.32 9.23 23.20
N ILE A 567 -33.61 10.17 22.29
CA ILE A 567 -32.71 11.19 21.78
C ILE A 567 -33.27 12.58 22.15
N PRO A 568 -32.76 13.22 23.22
CA PRO A 568 -33.14 14.57 23.61
C PRO A 568 -32.66 15.60 22.58
N LEU A 569 -33.54 16.54 22.20
CA LEU A 569 -33.16 17.62 21.27
C LEU A 569 -32.96 18.95 22.00
N PHE A 570 -33.85 19.27 22.95
CA PHE A 570 -33.69 20.40 23.87
C PHE A 570 -34.39 20.14 25.20
N ASN A 571 -33.88 20.78 26.25
CA ASN A 571 -34.38 20.63 27.62
C ASN A 571 -35.45 21.67 27.97
N THR A 572 -35.41 22.84 27.34
CA THR A 572 -36.45 23.86 27.43
C THR A 572 -36.55 24.63 26.12
N ALA A 573 -37.76 25.00 25.69
CA ALA A 573 -37.92 25.87 24.52
C ALA A 573 -37.17 27.22 24.64
N GLN A 574 -37.03 27.74 25.87
CA GLN A 574 -36.35 29.01 26.15
C GLN A 574 -34.83 28.93 25.93
N GLU A 575 -34.21 27.76 25.97
CA GLU A 575 -32.78 27.63 25.65
C GLU A 575 -32.49 27.81 24.16
N ILE A 576 -33.52 27.63 23.31
CA ILE A 576 -33.44 27.78 21.86
C ILE A 576 -33.95 29.15 21.41
N LEU A 577 -35.11 29.57 21.90
CA LEU A 577 -35.79 30.81 21.47
C LEU A 577 -35.62 31.99 22.44
N GLY A 578 -34.85 31.82 23.51
CA GLY A 578 -34.66 32.85 24.54
C GLY A 578 -35.76 32.87 25.61
N GLU A 579 -35.54 33.64 26.67
CA GLU A 579 -36.47 33.73 27.79
C GLU A 579 -37.78 34.44 27.40
N GLY A 580 -38.92 33.80 27.68
CA GLY A 580 -40.23 34.35 27.35
C GLY A 580 -41.38 33.38 27.66
N THR A 581 -42.58 33.76 27.27
CA THR A 581 -43.80 32.93 27.20
C THR A 581 -44.52 33.30 25.92
N TYR A 582 -45.22 32.36 25.28
CA TYR A 582 -45.96 32.63 24.04
C TYR A 582 -45.03 33.09 22.89
N ILE A 583 -43.85 32.45 22.79
CA ILE A 583 -42.79 32.84 21.86
C ILE A 583 -43.18 32.37 20.46
N ASN A 584 -43.17 33.31 19.52
CA ASN A 584 -43.59 33.09 18.15
C ASN A 584 -45.04 32.59 18.00
N THR A 585 -45.96 32.89 18.93
CA THR A 585 -47.39 32.55 18.80
C THR A 585 -48.31 33.77 18.89
N SER A 586 -47.84 34.87 19.49
CA SER A 586 -48.63 36.09 19.69
C SER A 586 -48.52 37.08 18.52
N LYS A 587 -49.65 37.46 17.90
CA LYS A 587 -49.68 38.53 16.89
C LYS A 587 -49.33 39.88 17.50
N GLY A 588 -48.50 40.67 16.81
CA GLY A 588 -48.12 42.03 17.19
C GLY A 588 -46.80 42.14 17.97
N THR A 589 -46.15 41.01 18.30
CA THR A 589 -44.75 40.97 18.75
C THR A 589 -43.83 40.63 17.58
N ALA A 590 -42.60 41.16 17.57
CA ALA A 590 -41.62 40.79 16.56
C ALA A 590 -41.22 39.32 16.72
N PRO A 591 -41.22 38.50 15.65
CA PRO A 591 -40.82 37.10 15.72
C PRO A 591 -39.36 36.98 16.15
N VAL A 592 -39.09 36.04 17.06
CA VAL A 592 -37.75 35.61 17.40
C VAL A 592 -37.20 34.76 16.25
N PRO A 593 -35.99 35.06 15.73
CA PRO A 593 -35.35 34.24 14.71
C PRO A 593 -35.12 32.81 15.21
N THR A 594 -35.44 31.83 14.37
CA THR A 594 -35.27 30.41 14.64
C THR A 594 -33.95 29.90 14.07
N VAL A 595 -33.39 28.84 14.67
CA VAL A 595 -32.12 28.24 14.26
C VAL A 595 -32.31 26.77 13.96
N LYS A 596 -31.75 26.31 12.84
CA LYS A 596 -31.71 24.89 12.47
C LYS A 596 -30.58 24.20 13.20
N HIS A 597 -30.89 23.04 13.77
CA HIS A 597 -29.95 22.14 14.41
C HIS A 597 -30.00 20.76 13.76
N THR A 598 -28.90 20.03 13.86
CA THR A 598 -28.79 18.64 13.43
C THR A 598 -28.30 17.81 14.60
N THR A 599 -29.02 16.73 14.90
CA THR A 599 -28.62 15.70 15.85
C THR A 599 -28.31 14.40 15.08
N THR A 600 -27.06 13.98 15.08
CA THR A 600 -26.57 12.77 14.42
C THR A 600 -26.59 11.60 15.40
N VAL A 601 -27.20 10.50 15.00
CA VAL A 601 -27.23 9.24 15.75
C VAL A 601 -26.47 8.19 14.95
N THR A 602 -25.45 7.60 15.55
CA THR A 602 -24.63 6.54 14.94
C THR A 602 -24.98 5.20 15.59
N PHE A 603 -25.23 4.16 14.80
CA PHE A 603 -25.58 2.84 15.33
C PHE A 603 -24.35 1.95 15.50
N THR A 604 -24.36 1.08 16.52
CA THR A 604 -23.27 0.09 16.75
C THR A 604 -23.22 -0.96 15.66
N ARG A 605 -24.35 -1.23 15.00
CA ARG A 605 -24.50 -2.04 13.79
C ARG A 605 -25.61 -1.44 12.91
N PRO A 606 -25.53 -1.52 11.57
CA PRO A 606 -26.57 -0.98 10.70
C PRO A 606 -27.95 -1.57 11.00
N VAL A 607 -28.96 -0.70 11.09
CA VAL A 607 -30.36 -1.05 11.36
C VAL A 607 -31.18 -1.06 10.06
N ASP A 608 -32.34 -1.72 10.07
CA ASP A 608 -33.23 -1.70 8.92
C ASP A 608 -33.84 -0.30 8.73
N ALA A 609 -33.96 0.18 7.50
CA ALA A 609 -34.50 1.52 7.23
C ALA A 609 -35.91 1.74 7.85
N ALA A 610 -36.73 0.69 7.90
CA ALA A 610 -38.06 0.70 8.52
C ALA A 610 -38.05 0.96 10.04
N ALA A 611 -36.90 0.85 10.70
CA ALA A 611 -36.72 1.16 12.12
C ALA A 611 -36.54 2.67 12.38
N VAL A 612 -36.21 3.44 11.33
CA VAL A 612 -35.86 4.86 11.41
C VAL A 612 -36.59 5.69 10.35
N LEU A 613 -37.72 5.19 9.84
CA LEU A 613 -38.68 6.00 9.10
C LEU A 613 -39.36 6.97 10.05
N GLU A 614 -39.87 8.08 9.53
CA GLU A 614 -40.57 9.10 10.31
C GLU A 614 -41.77 8.50 11.08
N SER A 615 -42.47 7.53 10.50
CA SER A 615 -43.55 6.78 11.17
C SER A 615 -43.08 5.85 12.30
N ALA A 616 -41.78 5.56 12.40
CA ALA A 616 -41.20 4.75 13.48
C ALA A 616 -40.57 5.61 14.58
N VAL A 617 -40.58 6.94 14.41
CA VAL A 617 -40.04 7.90 15.37
C VAL A 617 -41.17 8.42 16.23
N ASN A 618 -41.07 8.14 17.53
CA ASN A 618 -42.01 8.56 18.54
C ASN A 618 -41.56 9.90 19.12
N ALA A 619 -42.03 11.00 18.54
CA ALA A 619 -41.77 12.35 19.04
C ALA A 619 -42.63 12.66 20.27
N PHE A 620 -42.06 13.36 21.26
CA PHE A 620 -42.76 13.72 22.48
C PHE A 620 -42.17 14.94 23.17
N ILE A 621 -43.00 15.60 23.99
CA ILE A 621 -42.57 16.64 24.91
C ILE A 621 -42.57 16.15 26.35
N VAL A 622 -41.72 16.77 27.19
CA VAL A 622 -41.78 16.62 28.65
C VAL A 622 -42.23 17.95 29.26
N VAL A 623 -43.34 17.91 29.98
CA VAL A 623 -44.03 19.11 30.48
C VAL A 623 -43.54 19.45 31.88
N ASN A 624 -42.96 20.63 32.04
CA ASN A 624 -42.44 21.10 33.32
C ASN A 624 -42.99 22.48 33.69
N SER A 625 -43.36 22.67 34.95
CA SER A 625 -43.86 23.97 35.43
C SER A 625 -42.72 24.96 35.63
N LYS A 626 -42.87 26.18 35.07
CA LYS A 626 -41.93 27.29 35.32
C LYS A 626 -41.88 27.71 36.80
N SER A 627 -42.97 27.51 37.55
CA SER A 627 -43.09 27.98 38.95
C SER A 627 -42.49 27.04 39.98
N SER A 628 -42.23 25.77 39.66
CA SER A 628 -41.67 24.79 40.62
C SER A 628 -40.15 24.92 40.78
N GLY A 629 -39.44 25.44 39.77
CA GLY A 629 -37.98 25.45 39.72
C GLY A 629 -37.33 24.05 39.69
N VAL A 630 -38.14 23.00 39.54
CA VAL A 630 -37.75 21.59 39.57
C VAL A 630 -38.22 20.96 38.26
N PHE A 631 -37.27 20.38 37.53
CA PHE A 631 -37.54 19.58 36.35
C PHE A 631 -37.82 18.13 36.76
N SER A 632 -38.88 17.55 36.20
CA SER A 632 -39.24 16.14 36.28
C SER A 632 -39.23 15.52 34.88
N ARG A 633 -39.00 14.20 34.85
CA ARG A 633 -39.05 13.35 33.66
C ARG A 633 -40.40 12.61 33.53
N ASP A 634 -41.28 12.76 34.51
CA ASP A 634 -42.47 11.93 34.71
C ASP A 634 -43.65 12.24 33.78
N THR A 635 -43.76 13.49 33.32
CA THR A 635 -44.93 13.97 32.55
C THR A 635 -44.57 14.12 31.08
N GLU A 636 -44.96 13.14 30.27
CA GLU A 636 -44.74 13.14 28.82
C GLU A 636 -46.05 13.31 28.05
N VAL A 637 -45.98 13.95 26.88
CA VAL A 637 -47.04 13.97 25.87
C VAL A 637 -46.48 13.49 24.55
N HIS A 638 -47.06 12.42 23.99
CA HIS A 638 -46.59 11.79 22.76
C HIS A 638 -47.59 11.94 21.61
N MET A 639 -47.12 11.62 20.41
CA MET A 639 -47.97 11.35 19.26
C MET A 639 -49.08 10.32 19.59
N PRO A 640 -50.31 10.49 19.06
CA PRO A 640 -51.40 9.53 19.25
C PRO A 640 -50.97 8.11 18.89
N THR A 641 -51.40 7.12 19.67
CA THR A 641 -51.06 5.68 19.53
C THR A 641 -49.64 5.28 19.90
N TYR A 642 -48.72 6.22 20.10
CA TYR A 642 -47.37 5.93 20.55
C TYR A 642 -47.33 5.74 22.07
N LYS A 643 -46.54 4.75 22.49
CA LYS A 643 -46.40 4.41 23.91
C LYS A 643 -45.50 5.44 24.60
N PRO A 644 -45.84 5.87 25.84
CA PRO A 644 -44.92 6.62 26.68
C PRO A 644 -43.59 5.87 26.89
N THR A 645 -42.52 6.61 27.23
CA THR A 645 -41.23 5.99 27.57
C THR A 645 -41.29 5.24 28.90
N GLY A 646 -40.21 4.55 29.27
CA GLY A 646 -40.10 3.87 30.56
C GLY A 646 -40.13 4.80 31.78
N PHE A 647 -39.96 6.11 31.59
CA PHE A 647 -39.92 7.11 32.65
C PHE A 647 -41.26 7.83 32.89
N ALA A 648 -42.21 7.76 31.97
CA ALA A 648 -43.51 8.39 32.16
C ALA A 648 -44.31 7.75 33.30
N VAL A 649 -44.83 8.59 34.20
CA VAL A 649 -45.75 8.16 35.26
C VAL A 649 -47.17 8.12 34.69
N VAL A 650 -47.59 6.93 34.27
CA VAL A 650 -48.96 6.68 33.80
C VAL A 650 -49.90 6.52 35.00
N SER A 651 -50.58 7.60 35.40
CA SER A 651 -51.63 7.52 36.43
C SER A 651 -52.94 6.96 35.82
N GLY A 652 -53.54 5.99 36.51
CA GLY A 652 -54.44 4.99 35.93
C GLY A 652 -55.86 5.43 35.52
N ASN A 653 -56.01 6.40 34.62
CA ASN A 653 -57.33 6.73 34.04
C ASN A 653 -57.37 7.30 32.60
N THR A 654 -56.27 7.32 31.85
CA THR A 654 -56.21 8.17 30.64
C THR A 654 -55.86 7.48 29.32
N PHE A 655 -55.72 6.15 29.27
CA PHE A 655 -55.46 5.42 28.02
C PHE A 655 -56.45 4.26 27.84
N ALA A 656 -57.11 4.19 26.69
CA ALA A 656 -57.89 3.00 26.32
C ALA A 656 -56.96 2.02 25.58
N GLU A 657 -56.75 0.82 26.12
CA GLU A 657 -55.85 -0.17 25.50
C GLU A 657 -56.43 -0.84 24.23
N ALA A 658 -57.66 -0.49 23.83
CA ALA A 658 -58.32 -1.08 22.67
C ALA A 658 -58.15 -0.22 21.40
N GLU A 659 -57.77 -0.86 20.30
CA GLU A 659 -57.77 -0.24 18.97
C GLU A 659 -59.19 0.24 18.59
N PRO A 660 -59.35 1.43 18.00
CA PRO A 660 -58.30 2.33 17.50
C PRO A 660 -57.82 3.42 18.49
N TYR A 661 -58.20 3.38 19.78
CA TYR A 661 -58.05 4.50 20.72
C TYR A 661 -56.93 4.32 21.74
N LYS A 662 -55.77 3.90 21.25
CA LYS A 662 -54.56 3.62 22.04
C LYS A 662 -53.77 4.91 22.30
N TYR A 663 -53.30 5.10 23.54
CA TYR A 663 -52.44 6.19 24.06
C TYR A 663 -52.63 7.64 23.53
N PHE A 664 -52.73 8.63 24.44
CA PHE A 664 -52.82 10.08 24.12
C PHE A 664 -53.99 10.49 23.22
N VAL A 665 -55.11 9.78 23.33
CA VAL A 665 -56.39 10.11 22.67
C VAL A 665 -57.48 10.25 23.74
N SER A 666 -58.25 11.34 23.72
CA SER A 666 -59.31 11.55 24.71
C SER A 666 -60.44 10.53 24.60
N LYS A 667 -60.97 10.08 25.76
CA LYS A 667 -62.24 9.37 25.81
C LYS A 667 -63.35 10.38 25.56
N GLY A 668 -63.97 10.28 24.40
CA GLY A 668 -65.03 11.20 24.01
C GLY A 668 -66.18 11.30 25.02
N THR A 669 -66.56 12.53 25.37
CA THR A 669 -67.68 12.84 26.28
C THR A 669 -68.88 13.48 25.55
N GLY A 670 -68.82 13.58 24.22
CA GLY A 670 -69.86 14.18 23.36
C GLY A 670 -69.30 14.71 22.03
N MET A 671 -70.16 15.16 21.10
CA MET A 671 -69.75 15.53 19.73
C MET A 671 -68.59 16.55 19.62
N LYS A 672 -68.30 17.35 20.65
CA LYS A 672 -67.31 18.45 20.59
C LYS A 672 -65.88 18.02 20.94
N ASP A 673 -65.69 17.04 21.81
CA ASP A 673 -64.39 16.70 22.41
C ASP A 673 -64.05 15.19 22.31
N ASN A 674 -64.60 14.52 21.29
CA ASN A 674 -64.35 13.11 21.01
C ASN A 674 -63.03 12.92 20.25
N TYR A 675 -62.17 12.03 20.76
CA TYR A 675 -60.95 11.55 20.09
C TYR A 675 -59.92 12.65 19.82
N MET A 676 -59.80 13.58 20.76
CA MET A 676 -58.83 14.66 20.67
C MET A 676 -57.42 14.13 20.90
N MET A 677 -56.49 14.73 20.19
CA MET A 677 -55.06 14.42 20.17
C MET A 677 -54.31 15.60 20.80
N TRP A 678 -53.17 15.36 21.44
CA TRP A 678 -52.32 16.43 21.97
C TRP A 678 -51.07 16.65 21.13
N ALA A 679 -50.98 15.97 19.99
CA ALA A 679 -49.89 16.13 19.06
C ALA A 679 -50.33 15.84 17.63
N LEU A 680 -49.78 16.60 16.69
CA LEU A 680 -49.96 16.46 15.25
C LEU A 680 -48.60 16.37 14.57
N MET A 681 -48.54 15.61 13.48
CA MET A 681 -47.40 15.52 12.59
C MET A 681 -47.88 15.85 11.18
N ILE A 682 -47.51 17.02 10.69
CA ILE A 682 -47.98 17.59 9.44
C ILE A 682 -46.83 17.60 8.44
N SER A 683 -47.08 17.25 7.19
CA SER A 683 -46.03 17.24 6.17
C SER A 683 -45.60 18.67 5.84
N GLY A 684 -44.30 18.90 5.69
CA GLY A 684 -43.74 20.21 5.38
C GLY A 684 -43.71 21.19 6.55
N GLU A 685 -43.55 22.47 6.22
CA GLU A 685 -43.72 23.57 7.18
C GLU A 685 -45.20 23.88 7.35
N PHE A 686 -45.67 23.93 8.59
CA PHE A 686 -47.07 24.19 8.94
C PHE A 686 -47.25 25.60 9.52
N ARG A 687 -48.32 26.27 9.10
CA ARG A 687 -48.74 27.58 9.63
C ARG A 687 -49.63 27.37 10.84
N TYR A 688 -49.03 27.29 12.01
CA TYR A 688 -49.76 26.98 13.23
C TYR A 688 -50.69 28.15 13.64
N PRO A 689 -51.83 27.86 14.30
CA PRO A 689 -52.68 28.89 14.87
C PRO A 689 -51.92 29.81 15.84
N ALA A 690 -52.28 31.08 15.86
CA ALA A 690 -51.80 32.04 16.83
C ALA A 690 -52.33 31.70 18.24
N GLU A 691 -51.67 32.25 19.25
CA GLU A 691 -51.97 32.05 20.67
C GLU A 691 -53.49 32.14 20.97
N ARG A 692 -54.04 31.09 21.60
CA ARG A 692 -55.47 30.90 21.97
C ARG A 692 -56.43 30.80 20.80
N LYS A 693 -55.95 30.55 19.59
CA LYS A 693 -56.80 30.33 18.41
C LYS A 693 -56.98 28.83 18.16
N ASP A 694 -58.10 28.31 18.63
CA ASP A 694 -58.46 26.90 18.50
C ASP A 694 -58.35 26.42 17.03
N ILE A 695 -57.51 25.40 16.81
CA ILE A 695 -57.20 24.86 15.48
C ILE A 695 -58.47 24.37 14.76
N ARG A 696 -59.48 23.92 15.51
CA ARG A 696 -60.78 23.47 14.99
C ARG A 696 -61.55 24.58 14.29
N THR A 697 -61.22 25.84 14.58
CA THR A 697 -61.82 27.03 13.97
C THR A 697 -60.88 27.76 13.03
N ALA A 698 -59.56 27.66 13.26
CA ALA A 698 -58.56 28.23 12.37
C ALA A 698 -58.52 27.52 11.00
N TYR A 699 -58.72 26.19 10.99
CA TYR A 699 -58.73 25.38 9.77
C TYR A 699 -60.10 24.75 9.51
N THR A 700 -60.71 25.09 8.37
CA THR A 700 -62.10 24.74 8.03
C THR A 700 -62.37 23.23 8.08
N TYR A 701 -61.45 22.43 7.54
CA TYR A 701 -61.65 20.98 7.38
C TYR A 701 -61.05 20.12 8.50
N PHE A 702 -60.39 20.72 9.50
CA PHE A 702 -59.73 19.99 10.58
C PHE A 702 -60.68 19.04 11.32
N ASN A 703 -61.89 19.51 11.69
CA ASN A 703 -62.87 18.67 12.39
C ASN A 703 -63.36 17.49 11.55
N ALA A 704 -63.54 17.68 10.24
CA ALA A 704 -63.98 16.62 9.33
C ALA A 704 -62.88 15.56 9.17
N TRP A 705 -61.63 15.99 9.05
CA TRP A 705 -60.47 15.11 9.03
C TRP A 705 -60.36 14.29 10.32
N ALA A 706 -60.36 14.94 11.48
CA ALA A 706 -60.25 14.29 12.78
C ALA A 706 -61.40 13.30 13.02
N ALA A 707 -62.64 13.70 12.75
CA ALA A 707 -63.82 12.84 12.91
C ALA A 707 -63.82 11.61 11.97
N SER A 708 -63.14 11.69 10.83
CA SER A 708 -62.98 10.57 9.90
C SER A 708 -61.88 9.57 10.30
N GLY A 709 -61.15 9.82 11.39
CA GLY A 709 -59.94 9.07 11.72
C GLY A 709 -58.81 9.28 10.71
N GLY A 710 -58.75 10.47 10.12
CA GLY A 710 -57.71 10.86 9.16
C GLY A 710 -57.91 10.36 7.72
N ALA A 711 -59.11 9.89 7.35
CA ALA A 711 -59.39 9.34 6.02
C ALA A 711 -59.92 10.38 5.00
N GLN A 712 -60.52 11.48 5.47
CA GLN A 712 -61.06 12.57 4.64
C GLN A 712 -60.26 13.85 4.88
N HIS A 713 -60.13 14.71 3.86
CA HIS A 713 -59.37 15.96 3.94
C HIS A 713 -57.94 15.77 4.48
N VAL A 714 -57.19 14.83 3.89
CA VAL A 714 -55.82 14.45 4.35
C VAL A 714 -54.81 15.59 4.26
N ASP A 715 -55.16 16.62 3.51
CA ASP A 715 -54.47 17.86 3.18
C ASP A 715 -55.17 19.09 3.77
N TRP A 716 -56.00 18.93 4.82
CA TRP A 716 -56.76 20.03 5.46
C TRP A 716 -55.90 21.24 5.88
N TYR A 717 -54.60 21.05 6.08
CA TYR A 717 -53.63 22.08 6.45
C TYR A 717 -53.15 22.93 5.26
N GLU A 718 -53.43 22.50 4.02
CA GLU A 718 -53.18 23.24 2.77
C GLU A 718 -54.44 23.97 2.25
N ASP A 719 -55.61 23.62 2.81
CA ASP A 719 -56.93 24.13 2.41
C ASP A 719 -57.31 25.47 3.10
N GLU A 720 -58.59 25.87 2.98
CA GLU A 720 -59.16 27.11 3.53
C GLU A 720 -58.96 27.25 5.06
N ALA A 721 -58.18 28.26 5.44
CA ALA A 721 -57.92 28.65 6.82
C ALA A 721 -58.22 30.14 7.06
N ASP A 722 -58.58 30.48 8.29
CA ASP A 722 -58.71 31.88 8.71
C ASP A 722 -57.31 32.48 8.95
N GLU A 723 -56.83 33.22 7.96
CA GLU A 723 -55.54 33.92 7.97
C GLU A 723 -55.34 34.84 9.21
N ASP A 724 -56.44 35.40 9.74
CA ASP A 724 -56.38 36.22 10.95
C ASP A 724 -56.16 35.39 12.22
N MET A 725 -56.34 34.08 12.15
CA MET A 725 -56.08 33.14 13.24
C MET A 725 -54.72 32.45 13.18
N LEU A 726 -53.98 32.51 12.06
CA LEU A 726 -52.68 31.84 11.91
C LEU A 726 -51.49 32.75 12.25
N TYR A 727 -50.39 32.18 12.73
CA TYR A 727 -49.12 32.89 12.98
C TYR A 727 -48.16 32.79 11.78
#